data_AF-A0A9D7LA41-F1
#
_entry.id   AF-A0A9D7LA41-F1
#
_cell.length_a   1.000
_cell.length_b   1.000
_cell.length_c   1.000
_cell.angle_alpha   90.00
_cell.angle_beta   90.00
_cell.angle_gamma   90.00
#
_symmetry.space_group_name_H-M   'P 1'
#
loop_
_entity.id
_entity.type
_entity.pdbx_description
1 polymer ?
#
loop_
_entity_poly.entity_id
_entity_poly.type
_entity_poly.pdbx_seq_one_letter_code
_entity_poly.pdbx_strand_id
1 'polypeptide(L)'
;MKLLLLQLGDIHLRSADDVVLGRVPKLIDAVKNLCPEARAIVCVLAGDIAFSGADAEYLLAIDFVDSLRKGLEAQHAPCEVSFVMVPGNHDLDHSTPSSARDLILSEIEKAPAKLFDASFSAIALAPLKNCFLFFEANGISRQHQDRETGGRLYVQHAISVGPHQVLFHCMNTAALSRLHESPGQLIFPTEMIPQPAAAPALSVAVMHHPYNWLEPQNARALRGCIEAISDIVLTGHEHAIDRRTVSTDGGENLYLEGGVLQDGQDPAHSQFHAIQVDLEQRRQKVLAFSWNGETYKPAQGDDPVQYHQWEDLLQSRLRRRKTFQPTVAFADFLEDPGLSLFHRKKAQLRLSDFYVYPDVRHYSSGGIKSGRVVTGDAVAETLSALPCVLLLGDDNSGKSTFAKRFFSHLLAKGDIPIWIDLSETRLRPHRLEEDLETRVVAIYGPDALSTYRQTERGKRVVIIDNYHRLAESGQKRRELLGSLRSNSFRVFATANEMELTLHEVADGQEATDAELPFEYYSILPFSVSRRNALVERWLLIGGEMDAGAVRFVQTLEKINNIIQTLVGKNYVPAFPPYVLAVLQATEAGTEVDLSASTHGYLYELFIKTAIAKHATTADYHNICEYLAHVAYWMSCRRRKEIPERDLQALHGHLQGRFEVLPPLDRLVMQFLKTQMMVRRNDAYEFRHNYIFYYFLAYYLRDHIAQTDVIEQITAMAGCLHDEDHANTLLFLSHLSKDRLILRLMLQAAAAQYHSLPEARLSEDVRFLNDFRGSVEQLSLPDQPHGSARRKYLEEMDGAERTENEAEPYTGPSEQLTEANPIERLSAALKTIQILGQILKNFPLNLEIKEKDAIMTAVTGLGRRALSDLFGITARNRLELLSYLSNIIAKKRHDLTPRELTERAAATLVMITEMAVFGMIVRITYSIGSERLTASYDRYFAEQPEPVMRLVHTSLHLDHFEHFPETLVKELAAAMHGNPLVFCLLRQLVVRHFHIFPADYRLKQRLGEMLKIDYQSISVPRKERQLIRN
;
A
#
# COMPACT_ATOMS: atom_id res chain seq x y z
N MET A 1 10.74 -18.62 -10.08
CA MET A 1 12.21 -18.55 -10.32
C MET A 1 12.83 -19.75 -9.62
N LYS A 2 13.52 -20.63 -10.36
CA LYS A 2 13.85 -21.97 -9.88
C LYS A 2 15.32 -22.18 -9.59
N LEU A 3 15.57 -23.00 -8.58
CA LEU A 3 16.86 -23.40 -8.02
C LEU A 3 16.86 -24.92 -7.86
N LEU A 4 18.00 -25.56 -8.12
CA LEU A 4 18.24 -26.97 -7.79
C LEU A 4 19.42 -27.06 -6.81
N LEU A 5 19.21 -27.71 -5.67
CA LEU A 5 20.28 -28.08 -4.74
C LEU A 5 20.57 -29.57 -4.89
N LEU A 6 21.84 -29.96 -4.91
CA LEU A 6 22.30 -31.34 -4.87
C LEU A 6 23.14 -31.52 -3.61
N GLN A 7 22.61 -32.23 -2.62
CA GLN A 7 23.36 -32.58 -1.39
C GLN A 7 24.13 -33.87 -1.65
N LEU A 8 25.44 -33.73 -1.70
CA LEU A 8 26.45 -34.77 -1.85
C LEU A 8 27.33 -34.75 -0.60
N GLY A 9 27.96 -35.86 -0.25
CA GLY A 9 28.82 -35.98 0.91
C GLY A 9 29.32 -37.41 1.02
N ASP A 10 30.26 -37.64 1.94
CA ASP A 10 30.67 -39.00 2.30
C ASP A 10 31.11 -39.77 1.02
N ILE A 11 32.04 -39.12 0.32
CA ILE A 11 32.58 -39.48 -1.00
C ILE A 11 33.87 -40.30 -0.85
N HIS A 12 34.62 -40.06 0.24
CA HIS A 12 35.76 -40.88 0.64
C HIS A 12 36.77 -41.12 -0.48
N LEU A 13 37.12 -40.08 -1.26
CA LEU A 13 38.03 -40.22 -2.40
C LEU A 13 39.44 -40.62 -1.94
N ARG A 14 39.94 -41.68 -2.54
CA ARG A 14 41.18 -42.38 -2.17
C ARG A 14 42.03 -42.77 -3.38
N SER A 15 41.42 -43.10 -4.52
CA SER A 15 42.13 -43.62 -5.69
C SER A 15 41.47 -43.29 -7.03
N ALA A 16 42.22 -43.39 -8.13
CA ALA A 16 41.68 -43.22 -9.47
C ALA A 16 40.76 -44.38 -9.92
N ASP A 17 40.74 -45.50 -9.18
CA ASP A 17 39.87 -46.66 -9.41
C ASP A 17 38.51 -46.52 -8.69
N ASP A 18 38.29 -45.43 -7.95
CA ASP A 18 37.10 -45.18 -7.14
C ASP A 18 35.83 -45.07 -7.99
N VAL A 19 34.83 -45.90 -7.68
CA VAL A 19 33.62 -46.10 -8.51
C VAL A 19 32.80 -44.83 -8.72
N VAL A 20 32.88 -43.85 -7.81
CA VAL A 20 32.16 -42.58 -7.90
C VAL A 20 32.63 -41.71 -9.06
N LEU A 21 33.93 -41.76 -9.42
CA LEU A 21 34.49 -41.02 -10.55
C LEU A 21 33.84 -41.49 -11.87
N GLY A 22 33.67 -42.80 -12.03
CA GLY A 22 32.92 -43.39 -13.16
C GLY A 22 31.41 -43.15 -13.13
N ARG A 23 30.83 -42.73 -11.99
CA ARG A 23 29.39 -42.47 -11.81
C ARG A 23 28.98 -41.03 -12.07
N VAL A 24 29.90 -40.08 -12.24
CA VAL A 24 29.57 -38.66 -12.52
C VAL A 24 28.55 -38.51 -13.68
N PRO A 25 28.68 -39.19 -14.83
CA PRO A 25 27.67 -39.12 -15.90
C PRO A 25 26.27 -39.61 -15.46
N LYS A 26 26.21 -40.60 -14.56
CA LYS A 26 24.97 -41.17 -14.04
C LYS A 26 24.29 -40.27 -12.99
N LEU A 27 25.07 -39.52 -12.23
CA LEU A 27 24.54 -38.44 -11.36
C LEU A 27 23.89 -37.34 -12.21
N ILE A 28 24.55 -36.92 -13.30
CA ILE A 28 24.01 -35.93 -14.25
C ILE A 28 22.74 -36.47 -14.94
N ASP A 29 22.75 -37.72 -15.42
CA ASP A 29 21.59 -38.37 -16.03
C ASP A 29 20.35 -38.37 -15.13
N ALA A 30 20.54 -38.55 -13.82
CA ALA A 30 19.45 -38.59 -12.84
C ALA A 30 18.80 -37.22 -12.62
N VAL A 31 19.53 -36.11 -12.77
CA VAL A 31 19.07 -34.76 -12.40
C VAL A 31 18.83 -33.80 -13.57
N LYS A 32 19.39 -34.07 -14.77
CA LYS A 32 19.24 -33.19 -15.94
C LYS A 32 17.79 -32.86 -16.33
N ASN A 33 16.87 -33.78 -16.07
CA ASN A 33 15.44 -33.62 -16.33
C ASN A 33 14.63 -33.14 -15.11
N LEU A 34 15.24 -33.00 -13.93
CA LEU A 34 14.51 -32.60 -12.71
C LEU A 34 13.99 -31.16 -12.83
N CYS A 35 14.86 -30.22 -13.21
CA CYS A 35 14.54 -28.80 -13.25
C CYS A 35 15.22 -28.11 -14.46
N PRO A 36 14.69 -28.28 -15.69
CA PRO A 36 15.27 -27.67 -16.89
C PRO A 36 15.29 -26.12 -16.85
N GLU A 37 14.38 -25.52 -16.08
CA GLU A 37 14.24 -24.07 -15.88
C GLU A 37 15.04 -23.54 -14.67
N ALA A 38 15.92 -24.34 -14.07
CA ALA A 38 16.76 -23.89 -12.96
C ALA A 38 17.73 -22.79 -13.44
N ARG A 39 17.71 -21.63 -12.77
CA ARG A 39 18.59 -20.49 -13.07
C ARG A 39 19.95 -20.60 -12.37
N ALA A 40 20.00 -21.36 -11.29
CA ALA A 40 21.22 -21.77 -10.60
C ALA A 40 21.09 -23.22 -10.13
N ILE A 41 22.22 -23.94 -10.11
CA ILE A 41 22.37 -25.26 -9.49
C ILE A 41 23.46 -25.13 -8.42
N VAL A 42 23.24 -25.71 -7.24
CA VAL A 42 24.20 -25.66 -6.14
C VAL A 42 24.51 -27.07 -5.66
N CYS A 43 25.73 -27.53 -5.92
CA CYS A 43 26.27 -28.74 -5.32
C CYS A 43 26.77 -28.41 -3.91
N VAL A 44 26.11 -28.97 -2.90
CA VAL A 44 26.53 -28.88 -1.49
C VAL A 44 27.33 -30.14 -1.18
N LEU A 45 28.61 -29.98 -0.82
CA LEU A 45 29.47 -31.06 -0.32
C LEU A 45 29.46 -31.02 1.22
N ALA A 46 28.80 -31.99 1.84
CA ALA A 46 28.52 -32.06 3.27
C ALA A 46 29.63 -32.76 4.10
N GLY A 47 30.90 -32.61 3.69
CA GLY A 47 32.06 -33.26 4.29
C GLY A 47 32.41 -34.62 3.71
N ASP A 48 33.53 -35.17 4.19
CA ASP A 48 34.14 -36.44 3.81
C ASP A 48 34.34 -36.57 2.30
N ILE A 49 35.03 -35.58 1.75
CA ILE A 49 35.34 -35.49 0.33
C ILE A 49 36.56 -36.38 0.01
N ALA A 50 37.60 -36.29 0.85
CA ALA A 50 38.77 -37.16 0.84
C ALA A 50 38.61 -38.32 1.85
N PHE A 51 39.37 -39.42 1.66
CA PHE A 51 39.39 -40.57 2.58
C PHE A 51 40.32 -40.37 3.80
N SER A 52 41.38 -39.57 3.67
CA SER A 52 42.37 -39.35 4.73
C SER A 52 42.99 -37.94 4.73
N GLY A 53 42.38 -36.98 4.03
CA GLY A 53 42.83 -35.59 3.92
C GLY A 53 44.10 -35.40 3.08
N ALA A 54 44.56 -36.40 2.34
CA ALA A 54 45.83 -36.37 1.63
C ALA A 54 45.78 -35.46 0.37
N ASP A 55 46.92 -34.91 -0.03
CA ASP A 55 47.01 -33.99 -1.17
C ASP A 55 46.59 -34.65 -2.51
N ALA A 56 46.98 -35.90 -2.73
CA ALA A 56 46.59 -36.69 -3.89
C ALA A 56 45.07 -36.98 -3.95
N GLU A 57 44.38 -37.07 -2.81
CA GLU A 57 42.93 -37.32 -2.74
C GLU A 57 42.16 -36.08 -3.22
N TYR A 58 42.62 -34.87 -2.89
CA TYR A 58 42.02 -33.64 -3.40
C TYR A 58 42.28 -33.36 -4.88
N LEU A 59 43.31 -33.97 -5.51
CA LEU A 59 43.44 -33.92 -6.97
C LEU A 59 42.27 -34.66 -7.65
N LEU A 60 41.88 -35.83 -7.13
CA LEU A 60 40.70 -36.57 -7.58
C LEU A 60 39.41 -35.79 -7.31
N ALA A 61 39.34 -35.06 -6.17
CA ALA A 61 38.20 -34.21 -5.85
C ALA A 61 38.04 -33.02 -6.82
N ILE A 62 39.14 -32.46 -7.34
CA ILE A 62 39.12 -31.46 -8.41
C ILE A 62 38.53 -32.08 -9.67
N ASP A 63 39.06 -33.20 -10.15
CA ASP A 63 38.57 -33.87 -11.37
C ASP A 63 37.09 -34.26 -11.26
N PHE A 64 36.63 -34.69 -10.08
CA PHE A 64 35.22 -34.97 -9.78
C PHE A 64 34.35 -33.70 -9.89
N VAL A 65 34.72 -32.62 -9.18
CA VAL A 65 33.97 -31.35 -9.18
C VAL A 65 33.93 -30.75 -10.57
N ASP A 66 35.04 -30.74 -11.30
CA ASP A 66 35.13 -30.13 -12.62
C ASP A 66 34.34 -30.93 -13.68
N SER A 67 34.34 -32.27 -13.57
CA SER A 67 33.53 -33.15 -14.41
C SER A 67 32.02 -32.98 -14.15
N LEU A 68 31.63 -32.91 -12.87
CA LEU A 68 30.24 -32.68 -12.48
C LEU A 68 29.75 -31.29 -12.92
N ARG A 69 30.58 -30.25 -12.73
CA ARG A 69 30.28 -28.86 -13.13
C ARG A 69 30.01 -28.78 -14.63
N LYS A 70 30.98 -29.17 -15.46
CA LYS A 70 30.89 -29.13 -16.94
C LYS A 70 29.71 -29.96 -17.44
N GLY A 71 29.46 -31.11 -16.82
CA GLY A 71 28.35 -31.99 -17.17
C GLY A 71 26.97 -31.40 -16.88
N LEU A 72 26.80 -30.71 -15.74
CA LEU A 72 25.54 -30.03 -15.39
C LEU A 72 25.33 -28.75 -16.24
N GLU A 73 26.36 -27.93 -16.41
CA GLU A 73 26.32 -26.71 -17.24
C GLU A 73 25.90 -27.04 -18.68
N ALA A 74 26.42 -28.13 -19.25
CA ALA A 74 26.10 -28.60 -20.59
C ALA A 74 24.64 -29.07 -20.77
N GLN A 75 23.87 -29.33 -19.71
CA GLN A 75 22.46 -29.73 -19.79
C GLN A 75 21.48 -28.59 -19.45
N HIS A 76 21.91 -27.53 -18.77
CA HIS A 76 21.03 -26.52 -18.15
C HIS A 76 21.25 -25.07 -18.63
N ALA A 77 22.02 -24.84 -19.70
CA ALA A 77 22.35 -23.49 -20.14
C ALA A 77 21.11 -22.62 -20.50
N PRO A 78 21.02 -21.34 -20.05
CA PRO A 78 21.98 -20.61 -19.22
C PRO A 78 21.68 -20.75 -17.71
N CYS A 79 22.53 -21.50 -17.01
CA CYS A 79 22.45 -21.74 -15.56
C CYS A 79 23.86 -21.75 -14.95
N GLU A 80 23.99 -21.19 -13.75
CA GLU A 80 25.25 -21.14 -13.01
C GLU A 80 25.37 -22.34 -12.07
N VAL A 81 26.44 -23.15 -12.20
CA VAL A 81 26.72 -24.29 -11.31
C VAL A 81 27.73 -23.89 -10.24
N SER A 82 27.22 -23.73 -9.02
CA SER A 82 27.94 -23.32 -7.81
C SER A 82 28.26 -24.50 -6.89
N PHE A 83 29.34 -24.39 -6.12
CA PHE A 83 29.70 -25.36 -5.08
C PHE A 83 29.81 -24.69 -3.71
N VAL A 84 29.15 -25.30 -2.72
CA VAL A 84 29.16 -24.93 -1.30
C VAL A 84 29.74 -26.13 -0.55
N MET A 85 30.70 -25.92 0.35
CA MET A 85 31.47 -27.03 0.94
C MET A 85 31.68 -26.83 2.45
N VAL A 86 31.64 -27.93 3.19
CA VAL A 86 32.13 -28.05 4.59
C VAL A 86 33.05 -29.27 4.68
N PRO A 87 34.02 -29.31 5.61
CA PRO A 87 34.85 -30.49 5.82
C PRO A 87 34.16 -31.51 6.73
N GLY A 88 34.45 -32.78 6.51
CA GLY A 88 34.14 -33.88 7.44
C GLY A 88 35.35 -34.33 8.24
N ASN A 89 35.23 -35.43 8.97
CA ASN A 89 36.30 -35.97 9.81
C ASN A 89 37.39 -36.70 9.01
N HIS A 90 37.05 -37.30 7.85
CA HIS A 90 38.02 -37.91 6.94
C HIS A 90 38.83 -36.88 6.12
N ASP A 91 38.39 -35.62 6.07
CA ASP A 91 39.13 -34.52 5.43
C ASP A 91 40.39 -34.06 6.24
N LEU A 92 40.65 -34.63 7.43
CA LEU A 92 41.80 -34.30 8.28
C LEU A 92 43.04 -35.16 7.97
N ASP A 93 44.12 -34.54 7.49
CA ASP A 93 45.43 -35.20 7.36
C ASP A 93 46.02 -35.59 8.72
N HIS A 94 45.84 -36.85 9.10
CA HIS A 94 46.38 -37.46 10.31
C HIS A 94 47.77 -38.11 10.12
N SER A 95 48.42 -37.97 8.96
CA SER A 95 49.71 -38.59 8.68
C SER A 95 50.87 -38.08 9.54
N THR A 96 50.74 -36.87 10.12
CA THR A 96 51.71 -36.26 11.04
C THR A 96 51.11 -36.05 12.44
N PRO A 97 51.28 -37.02 13.37
CA PRO A 97 50.82 -36.88 14.75
C PRO A 97 51.43 -35.66 15.46
N SER A 98 50.61 -34.94 16.22
CA SER A 98 51.01 -33.71 16.91
C SER A 98 50.47 -33.67 18.34
N SER A 99 51.33 -33.98 19.30
CA SER A 99 51.03 -33.86 20.74
C SER A 99 50.70 -32.42 21.16
N ALA A 100 51.14 -31.42 20.39
CA ALA A 100 50.71 -30.04 20.53
C ALA A 100 49.23 -29.86 20.13
N ARG A 101 48.76 -30.51 19.05
CA ARG A 101 47.33 -30.52 18.71
C ARG A 101 46.52 -31.24 19.79
N ASP A 102 46.96 -32.41 20.25
CA ASP A 102 46.25 -33.17 21.29
C ASP A 102 46.06 -32.37 22.59
N LEU A 103 47.10 -31.64 23.02
CA LEU A 103 47.04 -30.74 24.17
C LEU A 103 46.08 -29.57 23.93
N ILE A 104 46.17 -28.92 22.76
CA ILE A 104 45.31 -27.80 22.36
C ILE A 104 43.83 -28.22 22.31
N LEU A 105 43.51 -29.38 21.72
CA LEU A 105 42.15 -29.94 21.73
C LEU A 105 41.65 -30.16 23.16
N SER A 106 42.46 -30.79 24.02
CA SER A 106 42.10 -31.01 25.43
C SER A 106 41.87 -29.72 26.22
N GLU A 107 42.45 -28.61 25.79
CA GLU A 107 42.26 -27.30 26.41
C GLU A 107 41.05 -26.54 25.86
N ILE A 108 40.65 -26.80 24.61
CA ILE A 108 39.40 -26.32 23.98
C ILE A 108 38.21 -27.10 24.54
N GLU A 109 38.32 -28.42 24.73
CA GLU A 109 37.28 -29.27 25.35
C GLU A 109 36.88 -28.76 26.74
N LYS A 110 37.85 -28.26 27.53
CA LYS A 110 37.61 -27.63 28.85
C LYS A 110 37.09 -26.20 28.77
N ALA A 111 37.31 -25.50 27.66
CA ALA A 111 37.00 -24.09 27.49
C ALA A 111 36.82 -23.76 25.98
N PRO A 112 35.63 -24.02 25.40
CA PRO A 112 35.38 -23.88 23.97
C PRO A 112 35.80 -22.54 23.37
N ALA A 113 35.67 -21.46 24.14
CA ALA A 113 36.09 -20.12 23.73
C ALA A 113 37.60 -19.96 23.43
N LYS A 114 38.45 -20.93 23.77
CA LYS A 114 39.85 -20.93 23.28
C LYS A 114 39.95 -21.13 21.77
N LEU A 115 38.93 -21.70 21.12
CA LEU A 115 38.89 -21.86 19.67
C LEU A 115 38.74 -20.51 18.92
N PHE A 116 38.40 -19.41 19.61
CA PHE A 116 38.49 -18.05 19.06
C PHE A 116 39.93 -17.50 19.02
N ASP A 117 40.88 -18.09 19.75
CA ASP A 117 42.28 -17.65 19.69
C ASP A 117 42.93 -18.13 18.39
N ALA A 118 43.59 -17.20 17.68
CA ALA A 118 44.22 -17.47 16.39
C ALA A 118 45.33 -18.54 16.47
N SER A 119 45.97 -18.70 17.62
CA SER A 119 47.02 -19.71 17.88
C SER A 119 46.41 -21.09 18.09
N PHE A 120 45.33 -21.18 18.88
CA PHE A 120 44.62 -22.43 19.15
C PHE A 120 43.92 -22.96 17.90
N SER A 121 43.17 -22.10 17.20
CA SER A 121 42.48 -22.44 15.96
C SER A 121 43.47 -22.84 14.85
N ALA A 122 44.58 -22.13 14.66
CA ALA A 122 45.59 -22.51 13.67
C ALA A 122 46.19 -23.91 13.90
N ILE A 123 46.35 -24.34 15.17
CA ILE A 123 46.84 -25.69 15.50
C ILE A 123 45.72 -26.74 15.37
N ALA A 124 44.52 -26.45 15.85
CA ALA A 124 43.38 -27.37 15.77
C ALA A 124 43.00 -27.70 14.32
N LEU A 125 43.00 -26.68 13.45
CA LEU A 125 42.61 -26.73 12.05
C LEU A 125 43.74 -27.11 11.08
N ALA A 126 44.98 -27.29 11.56
CA ALA A 126 46.12 -27.58 10.69
C ALA A 126 45.95 -28.83 9.78
N PRO A 127 45.34 -29.95 10.21
CA PRO A 127 45.08 -31.12 9.36
C PRO A 127 44.17 -30.84 8.15
N LEU A 128 43.26 -29.85 8.26
CA LEU A 128 42.32 -29.48 7.19
C LEU A 128 42.96 -28.60 6.10
N LYS A 129 44.29 -28.36 6.14
CA LYS A 129 45.00 -27.48 5.19
C LYS A 129 44.71 -27.84 3.72
N ASN A 130 44.73 -29.12 3.37
CA ASN A 130 44.54 -29.57 1.99
C ASN A 130 43.08 -29.36 1.56
N CYS A 131 42.13 -29.67 2.45
CA CYS A 131 40.70 -29.39 2.29
C CYS A 131 40.41 -27.89 2.06
N PHE A 132 41.02 -26.99 2.85
CA PHE A 132 40.84 -25.54 2.67
C PHE A 132 41.44 -25.02 1.36
N LEU A 133 42.58 -25.55 0.91
CA LEU A 133 43.14 -25.21 -0.40
C LEU A 133 42.22 -25.67 -1.55
N PHE A 134 41.62 -26.85 -1.43
CA PHE A 134 40.60 -27.34 -2.36
C PHE A 134 39.36 -26.44 -2.38
N PHE A 135 38.88 -25.98 -1.22
CA PHE A 135 37.75 -25.04 -1.12
C PHE A 135 38.07 -23.65 -1.69
N GLU A 136 39.29 -23.15 -1.48
CA GLU A 136 39.75 -21.87 -2.03
C GLU A 136 39.94 -21.91 -3.56
N ALA A 137 40.12 -23.10 -4.15
CA ALA A 137 40.19 -23.31 -5.59
C ALA A 137 38.81 -23.58 -6.26
N ASN A 138 37.85 -24.20 -5.56
CA ASN A 138 36.63 -24.74 -6.18
C ASN A 138 35.29 -24.18 -5.64
N GLY A 139 35.30 -23.65 -4.41
CA GLY A 139 34.12 -23.10 -3.75
C GLY A 139 33.76 -21.70 -4.24
N ILE A 140 32.51 -21.29 -3.99
CA ILE A 140 32.04 -19.95 -4.36
C ILE A 140 32.55 -18.85 -3.43
N SER A 141 32.52 -17.60 -3.93
CA SER A 141 32.95 -16.42 -3.16
C SER A 141 32.27 -16.33 -1.79
N ARG A 142 33.05 -15.93 -0.78
CA ARG A 142 32.59 -15.75 0.61
C ARG A 142 31.92 -14.38 0.73
N GLN A 143 30.72 -14.31 1.34
CA GLN A 143 29.99 -13.05 1.57
C GLN A 143 30.26 -12.50 2.97
N HIS A 144 30.29 -13.39 3.96
CA HIS A 144 30.74 -13.11 5.33
C HIS A 144 31.57 -14.31 5.81
N GLN A 145 32.52 -14.06 6.70
CA GLN A 145 33.40 -15.08 7.27
C GLN A 145 33.75 -14.71 8.71
N ASP A 146 33.99 -15.70 9.57
CA ASP A 146 34.60 -15.45 10.88
C ASP A 146 35.92 -14.67 10.73
N ARG A 147 36.20 -13.76 11.67
CA ARG A 147 37.37 -12.87 11.58
C ARG A 147 38.61 -13.49 12.20
N GLU A 148 38.40 -14.38 13.16
CA GLU A 148 39.39 -14.99 14.02
C GLU A 148 40.20 -16.07 13.28
N THR A 149 39.54 -16.88 12.44
CA THR A 149 40.17 -17.95 11.64
C THR A 149 40.15 -17.69 10.13
N GLY A 150 39.46 -16.62 9.71
CA GLY A 150 39.36 -16.21 8.31
C GLY A 150 38.35 -17.03 7.51
N GLY A 151 37.28 -17.51 8.14
CA GLY A 151 36.23 -18.32 7.50
C GLY A 151 36.52 -19.81 7.44
N ARG A 152 37.29 -20.34 8.40
CA ARG A 152 37.63 -21.77 8.48
C ARG A 152 36.79 -22.54 9.50
N LEU A 153 36.09 -21.82 10.38
CA LEU A 153 35.10 -22.39 11.29
C LEU A 153 33.68 -22.04 10.86
N TYR A 154 33.45 -20.78 10.50
CA TYR A 154 32.17 -20.30 10.03
C TYR A 154 32.28 -19.41 8.79
N VAL A 155 31.59 -19.80 7.72
CA VAL A 155 31.53 -19.03 6.47
C VAL A 155 30.09 -18.93 5.96
N GLN A 156 29.77 -17.78 5.37
CA GLN A 156 28.48 -17.48 4.78
C GLN A 156 28.65 -17.19 3.29
N HIS A 157 27.95 -17.96 2.46
CA HIS A 157 27.92 -17.75 1.01
C HIS A 157 26.54 -17.27 0.57
N ALA A 158 26.49 -16.35 -0.39
CA ALA A 158 25.25 -15.82 -0.94
C ALA A 158 25.20 -15.99 -2.46
N ILE A 159 24.11 -16.56 -2.97
CA ILE A 159 23.90 -16.83 -4.40
C ILE A 159 22.70 -16.02 -4.87
N SER A 160 22.79 -15.41 -6.06
CA SER A 160 21.74 -14.54 -6.63
C SER A 160 20.92 -15.27 -7.69
N VAL A 161 19.72 -15.72 -7.32
CA VAL A 161 18.79 -16.45 -8.20
C VAL A 161 17.81 -15.45 -8.81
N GLY A 162 18.27 -14.70 -9.81
CA GLY A 162 17.52 -13.57 -10.36
C GLY A 162 17.47 -12.42 -9.34
N PRO A 163 16.28 -11.90 -8.95
CA PRO A 163 16.16 -10.86 -7.94
C PRO A 163 16.27 -11.39 -6.49
N HIS A 164 16.35 -12.71 -6.29
CA HIS A 164 16.34 -13.33 -4.97
C HIS A 164 17.75 -13.69 -4.48
N GLN A 165 18.02 -13.47 -3.20
CA GLN A 165 19.22 -13.98 -2.53
C GLN A 165 18.92 -15.29 -1.80
N VAL A 166 19.76 -16.29 -2.02
CA VAL A 166 19.83 -17.55 -1.28
C VAL A 166 21.08 -17.53 -0.41
N LEU A 167 20.98 -17.96 0.84
CA LEU A 167 22.06 -17.88 1.83
C LEU A 167 22.44 -19.27 2.34
N PHE A 168 23.74 -19.54 2.42
CA PHE A 168 24.30 -20.77 2.99
C PHE A 168 25.14 -20.41 4.22
N HIS A 169 24.83 -21.04 5.35
CA HIS A 169 25.57 -20.95 6.60
C HIS A 169 26.37 -22.24 6.79
N CYS A 170 27.67 -22.20 6.56
CA CYS A 170 28.55 -23.36 6.54
C CYS A 170 29.36 -23.43 7.84
N MET A 171 29.26 -24.56 8.54
CA MET A 171 29.81 -24.77 9.88
C MET A 171 30.74 -25.99 9.89
N ASN A 172 32.01 -25.74 10.18
CA ASN A 172 33.03 -26.79 10.32
C ASN A 172 32.88 -27.48 11.69
N THR A 173 32.11 -28.56 11.75
CA THR A 173 32.01 -29.40 12.97
C THR A 173 33.20 -30.36 13.13
N ALA A 174 34.02 -30.56 12.09
CA ALA A 174 35.20 -31.44 12.10
C ALA A 174 36.47 -30.78 12.68
N ALA A 175 36.42 -29.50 13.07
CA ALA A 175 37.56 -28.74 13.56
C ALA A 175 38.31 -29.39 14.74
N LEU A 176 37.58 -30.14 15.58
CA LEU A 176 38.10 -30.84 16.76
C LEU A 176 38.20 -32.37 16.56
N SER A 177 37.85 -32.88 15.38
CA SER A 177 37.85 -34.32 15.08
C SER A 177 39.23 -34.96 15.26
N ARG A 178 39.17 -36.26 15.57
CA ARG A 178 40.31 -37.14 15.88
C ARG A 178 40.11 -38.43 15.08
N LEU A 179 41.21 -39.06 14.66
CA LEU A 179 41.21 -40.34 13.93
C LEU A 179 40.33 -41.43 14.56
N HIS A 180 40.18 -41.39 15.90
CA HIS A 180 39.17 -42.13 16.64
C HIS A 180 38.40 -41.14 17.53
N GLU A 181 37.30 -40.62 17.01
CA GLU A 181 36.34 -39.79 17.75
C GLU A 181 35.19 -40.64 18.33
N SER A 182 34.24 -40.01 19.02
CA SER A 182 33.11 -40.70 19.64
C SER A 182 31.92 -39.74 19.80
N PRO A 183 30.66 -40.24 19.71
CA PRO A 183 29.49 -39.41 19.88
C PRO A 183 29.48 -38.63 21.21
N GLY A 184 28.93 -37.41 21.18
CA GLY A 184 28.83 -36.53 22.34
C GLY A 184 30.11 -35.79 22.75
N GLN A 185 31.14 -35.70 21.89
CA GLN A 185 32.44 -35.09 22.23
C GLN A 185 32.82 -33.86 21.40
N LEU A 186 32.27 -33.69 20.18
CA LEU A 186 32.60 -32.54 19.33
C LEU A 186 31.99 -31.24 19.87
N ILE A 187 32.60 -30.10 19.54
CA ILE A 187 32.14 -28.78 20.02
C ILE A 187 32.27 -27.76 18.89
N PHE A 188 31.20 -27.04 18.60
CA PHE A 188 31.18 -25.90 17.67
C PHE A 188 31.01 -24.57 18.44
N PRO A 189 31.79 -23.51 18.14
CA PRO A 189 31.67 -22.21 18.78
C PRO A 189 30.45 -21.44 18.22
N THR A 190 29.30 -21.56 18.89
CA THR A 190 28.03 -21.03 18.39
C THR A 190 27.99 -19.50 18.30
N GLU A 191 28.87 -18.81 19.03
CA GLU A 191 29.00 -17.35 18.99
C GLU A 191 29.62 -16.83 17.68
N MET A 192 30.19 -17.71 16.84
CA MET A 192 30.59 -17.36 15.45
C MET A 192 29.40 -17.14 14.51
N ILE A 193 28.21 -17.60 14.88
CA ILE A 193 27.01 -17.50 14.05
C ILE A 193 26.45 -16.08 14.14
N PRO A 194 26.41 -15.30 13.04
CA PRO A 194 25.98 -13.91 13.08
C PRO A 194 24.48 -13.78 13.33
N GLN A 195 24.08 -12.70 14.01
CA GLN A 195 22.67 -12.30 14.11
C GLN A 195 22.12 -12.02 12.69
N PRO A 196 20.95 -12.57 12.30
CA PRO A 196 20.40 -12.37 10.96
C PRO A 196 20.01 -10.90 10.73
N ALA A 197 20.71 -10.23 9.81
CA ALA A 197 20.52 -8.81 9.51
C ALA A 197 19.40 -8.53 8.48
N ALA A 198 19.11 -9.51 7.63
CA ALA A 198 18.02 -9.49 6.66
C ALA A 198 17.52 -10.93 6.42
N ALA A 199 16.29 -11.09 5.93
CA ALA A 199 15.72 -12.41 5.63
C ALA A 199 15.96 -12.78 4.15
N PRO A 200 16.89 -13.70 3.81
CA PRO A 200 17.04 -14.20 2.45
C PRO A 200 15.82 -15.06 2.05
N ALA A 201 15.58 -15.17 0.73
CA ALA A 201 14.44 -15.88 0.17
C ALA A 201 14.45 -17.38 0.51
N LEU A 202 15.65 -17.95 0.63
CA LEU A 202 15.93 -19.27 1.20
C LEU A 202 17.19 -19.18 2.05
N SER A 203 17.20 -19.85 3.20
CA SER A 203 18.40 -20.03 4.01
C SER A 203 18.69 -21.51 4.26
N VAL A 204 19.95 -21.92 4.09
CA VAL A 204 20.40 -23.30 4.23
C VAL A 204 21.55 -23.36 5.24
N ALA A 205 21.43 -24.19 6.26
CA ALA A 205 22.54 -24.55 7.14
C ALA A 205 23.23 -25.81 6.60
N VAL A 206 24.55 -25.84 6.64
CA VAL A 206 25.37 -26.98 6.20
C VAL A 206 26.44 -27.26 7.25
N MET A 207 26.52 -28.51 7.69
CA MET A 207 27.58 -29.06 8.55
C MET A 207 27.76 -30.54 8.20
N HIS A 208 28.87 -31.17 8.61
CA HIS A 208 29.04 -32.61 8.39
C HIS A 208 28.31 -33.41 9.48
N HIS A 209 28.90 -33.48 10.67
CA HIS A 209 28.35 -34.21 11.82
C HIS A 209 26.96 -33.72 12.27
N PRO A 210 25.96 -34.62 12.46
CA PRO A 210 24.70 -34.29 13.13
C PRO A 210 24.84 -34.12 14.66
N TYR A 211 23.78 -33.63 15.30
CA TYR A 211 23.81 -33.15 16.69
C TYR A 211 24.20 -34.18 17.77
N ASN A 212 24.08 -35.48 17.50
CA ASN A 212 24.48 -36.57 18.40
C ASN A 212 26.00 -36.69 18.59
N TRP A 213 26.79 -36.12 17.68
CA TRP A 213 28.26 -36.11 17.78
C TRP A 213 28.81 -35.00 18.68
N LEU A 214 28.02 -33.95 18.90
CA LEU A 214 28.42 -32.80 19.70
C LEU A 214 28.06 -32.97 21.19
N GLU A 215 28.83 -32.33 22.08
CA GLU A 215 28.56 -32.31 23.52
C GLU A 215 27.10 -31.85 23.79
N PRO A 216 26.33 -32.50 24.69
CA PRO A 216 24.88 -32.29 24.76
C PRO A 216 24.38 -30.86 24.99
N GLN A 217 25.14 -30.01 25.69
CA GLN A 217 24.79 -28.59 25.89
C GLN A 217 25.14 -27.77 24.64
N ASN A 218 26.31 -28.02 24.04
CA ASN A 218 26.73 -27.40 22.79
C ASN A 218 25.81 -27.78 21.62
N ALA A 219 25.43 -29.05 21.50
CA ALA A 219 24.46 -29.56 20.53
C ALA A 219 23.10 -28.85 20.64
N ARG A 220 22.62 -28.62 21.88
CA ARG A 220 21.39 -27.85 22.14
C ARG A 220 21.54 -26.37 21.76
N ALA A 221 22.68 -25.75 22.08
CA ALA A 221 22.95 -24.36 21.75
C ALA A 221 23.06 -24.16 20.22
N LEU A 222 23.79 -25.04 19.54
CA LEU A 222 23.97 -25.00 18.08
C LEU A 222 22.64 -25.19 17.36
N ARG A 223 21.82 -26.18 17.79
CA ARG A 223 20.48 -26.37 17.24
C ARG A 223 19.61 -25.11 17.35
N GLY A 224 19.59 -24.49 18.53
CA GLY A 224 18.83 -23.24 18.74
C GLY A 224 19.31 -22.07 17.87
N CYS A 225 20.60 -22.03 17.51
CA CYS A 225 21.14 -21.06 16.57
C CYS A 225 20.77 -21.41 15.11
N ILE A 226 20.96 -22.66 14.70
CA ILE A 226 20.68 -23.15 13.33
C ILE A 226 19.21 -23.00 12.95
N GLU A 227 18.30 -23.44 13.83
CA GLU A 227 16.85 -23.36 13.58
C GLU A 227 16.38 -21.89 13.48
N ALA A 228 17.10 -20.96 14.12
CA ALA A 228 16.82 -19.52 14.06
C ALA A 228 17.39 -18.78 12.83
N ILE A 229 18.29 -19.38 12.05
CA ILE A 229 18.90 -18.76 10.86
C ILE A 229 18.58 -19.48 9.53
N SER A 230 18.18 -20.75 9.57
CA SER A 230 17.94 -21.60 8.38
C SER A 230 16.47 -21.90 8.13
N ASP A 231 16.16 -22.35 6.92
CA ASP A 231 14.93 -23.09 6.58
C ASP A 231 15.22 -24.58 6.46
N ILE A 232 16.31 -24.91 5.73
CA ILE A 232 16.79 -26.26 5.47
C ILE A 232 18.12 -26.47 6.21
N VAL A 233 18.30 -27.63 6.84
CA VAL A 233 19.55 -28.07 7.46
C VAL A 233 20.02 -29.34 6.77
N LEU A 234 21.26 -29.31 6.28
CA LEU A 234 21.91 -30.41 5.57
C LEU A 234 23.06 -30.97 6.42
N THR A 235 23.09 -32.29 6.59
CA THR A 235 24.16 -33.04 7.29
C THR A 235 24.66 -34.23 6.46
N GLY A 236 25.74 -34.88 6.90
CA GLY A 236 26.27 -36.15 6.36
C GLY A 236 26.58 -37.14 7.49
N HIS A 237 27.68 -37.88 7.38
CA HIS A 237 28.33 -38.70 8.41
C HIS A 237 27.61 -40.00 8.83
N GLU A 238 26.29 -39.98 9.04
CA GLU A 238 25.54 -41.19 9.46
C GLU A 238 25.34 -42.21 8.31
N HIS A 239 25.83 -41.89 7.10
CA HIS A 239 25.72 -42.68 5.86
C HIS A 239 24.28 -43.06 5.43
N ALA A 240 23.25 -42.61 6.16
CA ALA A 240 21.85 -42.96 5.99
C ALA A 240 21.02 -41.74 5.56
N ILE A 241 20.15 -41.94 4.57
CA ILE A 241 19.31 -40.86 4.02
C ILE A 241 18.04 -40.69 4.88
N ASP A 242 17.93 -39.58 5.62
CA ASP A 242 16.74 -39.22 6.42
C ASP A 242 16.14 -37.87 5.98
N ARG A 243 14.82 -37.77 6.10
CA ARG A 243 14.06 -36.54 5.88
C ARG A 243 13.06 -36.36 7.03
N ARG A 244 13.24 -35.29 7.81
CA ARG A 244 12.30 -34.92 8.88
C ARG A 244 12.02 -33.42 8.90
N THR A 245 10.75 -33.06 9.09
CA THR A 245 10.35 -31.69 9.43
C THR A 245 10.29 -31.56 10.95
N VAL A 246 11.02 -30.60 11.51
CA VAL A 246 10.96 -30.28 12.94
C VAL A 246 10.12 -29.03 13.12
N SER A 247 8.89 -29.23 13.61
CA SER A 247 7.95 -28.15 13.94
C SER A 247 8.06 -27.79 15.41
N THR A 248 8.17 -26.50 15.71
CA THR A 248 8.27 -25.94 17.07
C THR A 248 7.28 -24.78 17.24
N ASP A 249 7.02 -24.37 18.49
CA ASP A 249 6.29 -23.13 18.85
C ASP A 249 6.88 -21.83 18.24
N GLY A 250 8.01 -21.94 17.53
CA GLY A 250 8.67 -20.83 16.88
C GLY A 250 8.82 -20.92 15.38
N GLY A 251 8.52 -22.04 14.73
CA GLY A 251 8.76 -22.25 13.30
C GLY A 251 8.99 -23.71 12.93
N GLU A 252 9.08 -23.97 11.63
CA GLU A 252 9.34 -25.29 11.06
C GLU A 252 10.65 -25.28 10.26
N ASN A 253 11.50 -26.27 10.50
CA ASN A 253 12.78 -26.46 9.81
C ASN A 253 12.80 -27.84 9.14
N LEU A 254 13.26 -27.89 7.89
CA LEU A 254 13.50 -29.14 7.18
C LEU A 254 14.92 -29.64 7.49
N TYR A 255 15.04 -30.88 7.96
CA TYR A 255 16.32 -31.57 8.10
C TYR A 255 16.44 -32.66 7.04
N LEU A 256 17.58 -32.70 6.37
CA LEU A 256 17.96 -33.74 5.39
C LEU A 256 19.34 -34.28 5.75
N GLU A 257 19.39 -35.56 6.12
CA GLU A 257 20.65 -36.24 6.45
C GLU A 257 21.14 -36.97 5.20
N GLY A 258 22.40 -36.76 4.84
CA GLY A 258 23.00 -37.28 3.61
C GLY A 258 23.25 -38.78 3.69
N GLY A 259 22.74 -39.51 2.70
CA GLY A 259 23.23 -40.86 2.42
C GLY A 259 24.62 -40.83 1.77
N VAL A 260 25.40 -41.90 1.98
CA VAL A 260 26.78 -41.99 1.49
C VAL A 260 26.86 -41.99 -0.05
N LEU A 261 27.70 -41.14 -0.65
CA LEU A 261 27.85 -41.12 -2.11
C LEU A 261 28.74 -42.27 -2.60
N GLN A 262 29.73 -42.69 -1.82
CA GLN A 262 30.58 -43.85 -2.08
C GLN A 262 30.91 -44.59 -0.78
N ASP A 263 30.25 -45.72 -0.55
CA ASP A 263 30.56 -46.59 0.58
C ASP A 263 31.85 -47.38 0.32
N GLY A 264 32.80 -47.29 1.25
CA GLY A 264 34.11 -47.96 1.16
C GLY A 264 34.09 -49.47 1.40
N GLN A 265 32.94 -50.05 1.80
CA GLN A 265 32.76 -51.49 1.98
C GLN A 265 31.78 -52.11 0.99
N ASP A 266 30.70 -51.41 0.61
CA ASP A 266 29.77 -51.85 -0.42
C ASP A 266 29.65 -50.86 -1.59
N PRO A 267 30.38 -51.07 -2.70
CA PRO A 267 30.25 -50.24 -3.90
C PRO A 267 28.83 -50.17 -4.50
N ALA A 268 27.89 -51.07 -4.15
CA ALA A 268 26.49 -50.94 -4.57
C ALA A 268 25.74 -49.86 -3.76
N HIS A 269 26.20 -49.54 -2.54
CA HIS A 269 25.64 -48.50 -1.70
C HIS A 269 26.15 -47.12 -2.13
N SER A 270 25.24 -46.31 -2.68
CA SER A 270 25.51 -44.95 -3.16
C SER A 270 24.19 -44.18 -3.26
N GLN A 271 24.07 -43.06 -2.55
CA GLN A 271 22.83 -42.30 -2.39
C GLN A 271 23.10 -40.79 -2.39
N PHE A 272 22.08 -39.98 -2.69
CA PHE A 272 22.15 -38.51 -2.56
C PHE A 272 20.76 -37.83 -2.54
N HIS A 273 20.71 -36.55 -2.20
CA HIS A 273 19.48 -35.74 -2.21
C HIS A 273 19.49 -34.70 -3.35
N ALA A 274 18.34 -34.52 -4.00
CA ALA A 274 18.09 -33.45 -4.96
C ALA A 274 16.85 -32.64 -4.58
N ILE A 275 17.01 -31.33 -4.39
CA ILE A 275 15.97 -30.43 -3.88
C ILE A 275 15.67 -29.37 -4.94
N GLN A 276 14.45 -29.33 -5.45
CA GLN A 276 13.98 -28.23 -6.29
C GLN A 276 13.31 -27.18 -5.41
N VAL A 277 13.54 -25.89 -5.70
CA VAL A 277 12.86 -24.77 -5.03
C VAL A 277 12.40 -23.76 -6.08
N ASP A 278 11.13 -23.36 -6.04
CA ASP A 278 10.63 -22.16 -6.72
C ASP A 278 10.46 -21.03 -5.70
N LEU A 279 11.29 -20.00 -5.83
CA LEU A 279 11.35 -18.86 -4.92
C LEU A 279 10.21 -17.85 -5.12
N GLU A 280 9.51 -17.88 -6.27
CA GLU A 280 8.38 -16.99 -6.57
C GLU A 280 7.06 -17.62 -6.14
N GLN A 281 6.85 -18.90 -6.48
CA GLN A 281 5.67 -19.64 -6.01
C GLN A 281 5.81 -20.09 -4.55
N ARG A 282 7.00 -19.97 -3.95
CA ARG A 282 7.35 -20.42 -2.61
C ARG A 282 7.01 -21.89 -2.40
N ARG A 283 7.55 -22.74 -3.26
CA ARG A 283 7.36 -24.20 -3.23
C ARG A 283 8.68 -24.96 -3.32
N GLN A 284 8.70 -26.17 -2.78
CA GLN A 284 9.84 -27.07 -2.84
C GLN A 284 9.41 -28.48 -3.26
N LYS A 285 10.40 -29.30 -3.62
CA LYS A 285 10.27 -30.73 -3.89
C LYS A 285 11.58 -31.41 -3.54
N VAL A 286 11.55 -32.40 -2.63
CA VAL A 286 12.73 -33.16 -2.19
C VAL A 286 12.66 -34.59 -2.75
N LEU A 287 13.64 -34.96 -3.56
CA LEU A 287 13.88 -36.34 -3.98
C LEU A 287 15.13 -36.89 -3.28
N ALA A 288 15.05 -38.15 -2.85
CA ALA A 288 16.18 -38.98 -2.44
C ALA A 288 16.48 -39.96 -3.58
N PHE A 289 17.74 -40.16 -3.93
CA PHE A 289 18.21 -41.05 -4.99
C PHE A 289 19.09 -42.15 -4.43
N SER A 290 18.99 -43.35 -5.01
CA SER A 290 19.79 -44.53 -4.65
C SER A 290 20.26 -45.27 -5.90
N TRP A 291 21.50 -45.73 -5.90
CA TRP A 291 22.08 -46.54 -6.99
C TRP A 291 21.45 -47.93 -7.04
N ASN A 292 21.14 -48.43 -8.24
CA ASN A 292 20.52 -49.75 -8.44
C ASN A 292 21.43 -50.79 -9.15
N GLY A 293 22.70 -50.44 -9.39
CA GLY A 293 23.63 -51.22 -10.22
C GLY A 293 23.90 -50.64 -11.61
N GLU A 294 23.00 -49.82 -12.16
CA GLU A 294 23.11 -49.24 -13.52
C GLU A 294 22.81 -47.73 -13.58
N THR A 295 21.89 -47.26 -12.73
CA THR A 295 21.41 -45.87 -12.66
C THR A 295 21.05 -45.50 -11.21
N TYR A 296 20.86 -44.20 -10.97
CA TYR A 296 20.22 -43.73 -9.74
C TYR A 296 18.70 -43.69 -9.93
N LYS A 297 17.95 -44.35 -9.04
CA LYS A 297 16.48 -44.29 -8.98
C LYS A 297 16.01 -43.47 -7.78
N PRO A 298 14.85 -42.79 -7.85
CA PRO A 298 14.26 -42.14 -6.69
C PRO A 298 13.79 -43.19 -5.66
N ALA A 299 14.12 -42.97 -4.39
CA ALA A 299 13.77 -43.89 -3.28
C ALA A 299 12.25 -43.98 -3.02
N GLN A 300 11.49 -42.98 -3.49
CA GLN A 300 10.01 -42.97 -3.47
C GLN A 300 9.39 -43.88 -4.56
N GLY A 301 10.22 -44.51 -5.40
CA GLY A 301 9.80 -45.37 -6.51
C GLY A 301 9.37 -44.60 -7.75
N ASP A 302 8.90 -45.34 -8.76
CA ASP A 302 8.48 -44.81 -10.06
C ASP A 302 7.03 -44.26 -10.05
N ASP A 303 6.49 -43.84 -8.89
CA ASP A 303 5.15 -43.26 -8.75
C ASP A 303 5.12 -41.81 -9.29
N PRO A 304 4.37 -41.51 -10.38
CA PRO A 304 4.30 -40.17 -10.94
C PRO A 304 3.72 -39.12 -9.99
N VAL A 305 2.84 -39.50 -9.05
CA VAL A 305 2.20 -38.55 -8.13
C VAL A 305 3.22 -38.06 -7.11
N GLN A 306 3.93 -38.98 -6.44
CA GLN A 306 5.01 -38.63 -5.51
C GLN A 306 6.18 -37.96 -6.25
N TYR A 307 6.58 -38.47 -7.41
CA TYR A 307 7.68 -37.88 -8.18
C TYR A 307 7.38 -36.46 -8.67
N HIS A 308 6.12 -36.09 -8.90
CA HIS A 308 5.73 -34.71 -9.25
C HIS A 308 5.14 -33.90 -8.08
N GLN A 309 5.19 -34.42 -6.85
CA GLN A 309 4.66 -33.73 -5.68
C GLN A 309 5.50 -32.50 -5.36
N TRP A 310 4.86 -31.33 -5.40
CA TRP A 310 5.36 -30.09 -4.83
C TRP A 310 4.66 -29.84 -3.50
N GLU A 311 5.44 -29.43 -2.51
CA GLU A 311 4.99 -28.98 -1.20
C GLU A 311 5.32 -27.49 -1.04
N ASP A 312 4.68 -26.81 -0.10
CA ASP A 312 4.96 -25.40 0.15
C ASP A 312 6.35 -25.25 0.79
N LEU A 313 7.10 -24.21 0.39
CA LEU A 313 8.46 -23.96 0.86
C LEU A 313 8.41 -23.64 2.35
N LEU A 314 8.81 -24.64 3.15
CA LEU A 314 9.00 -24.51 4.59
C LEU A 314 9.93 -23.33 4.83
N GLN A 315 9.45 -22.35 5.59
CA GLN A 315 10.27 -21.25 6.04
C GLN A 315 10.13 -21.10 7.54
N SER A 316 11.25 -21.23 8.25
CA SER A 316 11.22 -21.18 9.70
C SER A 316 10.76 -19.82 10.18
N ARG A 317 9.66 -19.80 10.96
CA ARG A 317 9.19 -18.58 11.63
C ARG A 317 10.21 -18.10 12.67
N LEU A 318 11.22 -18.89 13.04
CA LEU A 318 12.30 -18.47 13.93
C LEU A 318 13.16 -17.39 13.24
N ARG A 319 13.49 -17.57 11.94
CA ARG A 319 14.09 -16.50 11.11
C ARG A 319 13.22 -15.24 11.07
N ARG A 320 11.91 -15.39 11.28
CA ARG A 320 10.93 -14.29 11.30
C ARG A 320 10.60 -13.76 12.70
N ARG A 321 11.07 -14.35 13.81
CA ARG A 321 10.72 -13.91 15.19
C ARG A 321 11.15 -12.46 15.50
N LYS A 322 12.01 -11.86 14.67
CA LYS A 322 12.41 -10.45 14.72
C LYS A 322 11.86 -9.57 13.57
N THR A 323 11.08 -10.12 12.64
CA THR A 323 10.55 -9.40 11.46
C THR A 323 9.02 -9.40 11.46
N PHE A 324 8.43 -8.22 11.56
CA PHE A 324 6.98 -8.04 11.47
C PHE A 324 6.53 -8.29 10.02
N GLN A 325 5.63 -9.25 9.84
CA GLN A 325 5.05 -9.59 8.54
C GLN A 325 3.52 -9.70 8.68
N PRO A 326 2.74 -8.98 7.86
CA PRO A 326 1.29 -9.07 7.91
C PRO A 326 0.75 -10.49 7.73
N THR A 327 -0.36 -10.79 8.39
CA THR A 327 -1.20 -11.96 8.09
C THR A 327 -1.67 -11.90 6.63
N VAL A 328 -1.95 -13.03 6.01
CA VAL A 328 -2.38 -13.08 4.59
C VAL A 328 -3.59 -12.18 4.34
N ALA A 329 -4.60 -12.25 5.22
CA ALA A 329 -5.78 -11.40 5.14
C ALA A 329 -5.46 -9.89 5.24
N PHE A 330 -4.51 -9.49 6.09
CA PHE A 330 -4.10 -8.08 6.19
C PHE A 330 -3.21 -7.65 5.00
N ALA A 331 -2.38 -8.54 4.46
CA ALA A 331 -1.61 -8.29 3.24
C ALA A 331 -2.54 -8.09 2.02
N ASP A 332 -3.58 -8.91 1.88
CA ASP A 332 -4.59 -8.76 0.83
C ASP A 332 -5.42 -7.48 1.04
N PHE A 333 -5.71 -7.08 2.29
CA PHE A 333 -6.31 -5.76 2.58
C PHE A 333 -5.42 -4.60 2.11
N LEU A 334 -4.11 -4.63 2.38
CA LEU A 334 -3.17 -3.59 1.96
C LEU A 334 -3.03 -3.48 0.43
N GLU A 335 -3.20 -4.60 -0.27
CA GLU A 335 -3.14 -4.67 -1.74
C GLU A 335 -4.51 -4.56 -2.44
N ASP A 336 -5.62 -4.46 -1.71
CA ASP A 336 -6.94 -4.18 -2.28
C ASP A 336 -7.12 -2.68 -2.60
N PRO A 337 -7.49 -2.31 -3.85
CA PRO A 337 -7.64 -0.92 -4.26
C PRO A 337 -8.99 -0.28 -3.91
N GLY A 338 -9.93 -0.99 -3.26
CA GLY A 338 -11.28 -0.49 -2.95
C GLY A 338 -12.23 -0.38 -4.14
N LEU A 339 -11.84 -0.90 -5.31
CA LEU A 339 -12.59 -0.86 -6.56
C LEU A 339 -12.48 -2.22 -7.28
N SER A 340 -13.58 -2.69 -7.88
CA SER A 340 -13.57 -3.89 -8.73
C SER A 340 -12.98 -3.55 -10.10
N LEU A 341 -11.65 -3.71 -10.23
CA LEU A 341 -10.88 -3.42 -11.44
C LEU A 341 -10.48 -4.71 -12.20
N PHE A 342 -10.43 -4.63 -13.52
CA PHE A 342 -9.99 -5.70 -14.42
C PHE A 342 -8.86 -5.21 -15.35
N HIS A 343 -7.89 -6.07 -15.66
CA HIS A 343 -6.91 -5.86 -16.73
C HIS A 343 -6.74 -7.14 -17.57
N ARG A 344 -6.71 -7.03 -18.91
CA ARG A 344 -6.70 -8.18 -19.84
C ARG A 344 -5.57 -9.18 -19.57
N LYS A 345 -4.40 -8.70 -19.12
CA LYS A 345 -3.21 -9.53 -18.88
C LYS A 345 -3.03 -10.00 -17.44
N LYS A 346 -3.90 -9.61 -16.49
CA LYS A 346 -3.74 -9.99 -15.07
C LYS A 346 -5.08 -10.38 -14.44
N ALA A 347 -5.18 -11.63 -13.96
CA ALA A 347 -6.42 -12.20 -13.43
C ALA A 347 -6.93 -11.46 -12.18
N GLN A 348 -6.02 -11.01 -11.31
CA GLN A 348 -6.29 -10.20 -10.13
C GLN A 348 -5.29 -9.03 -10.11
N LEU A 349 -5.81 -7.80 -10.12
CA LEU A 349 -5.01 -6.60 -9.88
C LEU A 349 -4.75 -6.42 -8.38
N ARG A 350 -3.58 -5.86 -8.07
CA ARG A 350 -3.17 -5.41 -6.74
C ARG A 350 -2.86 -3.92 -6.78
N LEU A 351 -3.07 -3.22 -5.67
CA LEU A 351 -2.83 -1.78 -5.56
C LEU A 351 -1.38 -1.41 -5.95
N SER A 352 -0.40 -2.24 -5.58
CA SER A 352 1.00 -2.11 -5.98
C SER A 352 1.26 -2.12 -7.49
N ASP A 353 0.40 -2.71 -8.33
CA ASP A 353 0.62 -2.80 -9.78
C ASP A 353 0.57 -1.42 -10.46
N PHE A 354 -0.28 -0.51 -9.97
CA PHE A 354 -0.58 0.75 -10.64
C PHE A 354 -0.56 1.98 -9.73
N TYR A 355 -0.53 1.84 -8.41
CA TYR A 355 -0.57 2.98 -7.48
C TYR A 355 0.55 3.99 -7.76
N VAL A 356 0.19 5.28 -7.71
CA VAL A 356 1.10 6.43 -7.79
C VAL A 356 0.80 7.32 -6.58
N TYR A 357 1.84 7.79 -5.89
CA TYR A 357 1.67 8.76 -4.81
C TYR A 357 1.13 10.10 -5.37
N PRO A 358 0.11 10.71 -4.75
CA PRO A 358 -0.37 12.04 -5.10
C PRO A 358 0.71 13.10 -4.78
N ASP A 359 0.53 14.29 -5.34
CA ASP A 359 1.22 15.48 -4.84
C ASP A 359 0.47 15.98 -3.58
N VAL A 360 1.18 16.55 -2.59
CA VAL A 360 0.56 17.05 -1.34
C VAL A 360 1.07 18.45 -0.97
N ARG A 361 0.22 19.31 -0.42
CA ARG A 361 0.61 20.63 0.11
C ARG A 361 0.77 20.60 1.63
N HIS A 362 1.91 21.08 2.13
CA HIS A 362 2.13 21.33 3.57
C HIS A 362 1.46 22.63 4.04
N TYR A 363 0.85 22.62 5.22
CA TYR A 363 0.32 23.80 5.91
C TYR A 363 1.06 24.01 7.25
N SER A 364 1.91 25.03 7.31
CA SER A 364 2.77 25.29 8.48
C SER A 364 2.04 25.99 9.63
N SER A 365 2.15 25.46 10.87
CA SER A 365 1.62 26.13 12.07
C SER A 365 2.38 27.44 12.37
N GLY A 366 1.84 28.58 11.94
CA GLY A 366 2.48 29.89 12.19
C GLY A 366 1.99 31.08 11.38
N GLY A 367 1.11 30.88 10.39
CA GLY A 367 0.55 31.93 9.54
C GLY A 367 1.30 32.15 8.22
N ILE A 368 0.53 32.31 7.14
CA ILE A 368 0.84 32.85 5.81
C ILE A 368 2.31 32.74 5.34
N LYS A 369 2.83 31.51 5.29
CA LYS A 369 3.84 31.14 4.27
C LYS A 369 3.18 30.19 3.29
N SER A 370 3.36 30.44 1.99
CA SER A 370 2.80 29.60 0.93
C SER A 370 3.25 28.14 1.15
N GLY A 371 2.27 27.25 1.26
CA GLY A 371 2.50 25.85 1.59
C GLY A 371 3.42 25.17 0.58
N ARG A 372 4.48 24.51 1.06
CA ARG A 372 5.38 23.78 0.17
C ARG A 372 4.64 22.56 -0.38
N VAL A 373 4.52 22.47 -1.70
CA VAL A 373 4.09 21.23 -2.36
C VAL A 373 5.24 20.23 -2.33
N VAL A 374 4.93 18.99 -1.95
CA VAL A 374 5.80 17.82 -1.99
C VAL A 374 5.24 16.89 -3.05
N THR A 375 6.04 16.54 -4.05
CA THR A 375 5.56 15.87 -5.28
C THR A 375 5.75 14.35 -5.23
N GLY A 376 4.68 13.62 -5.57
CA GLY A 376 4.57 12.16 -5.69
C GLY A 376 5.61 11.32 -4.94
N ASP A 377 6.65 10.87 -5.66
CA ASP A 377 7.62 9.88 -5.16
C ASP A 377 8.35 10.32 -3.88
N ALA A 378 8.47 11.63 -3.63
CA ALA A 378 9.11 12.18 -2.43
C ALA A 378 8.18 12.25 -1.19
N VAL A 379 6.86 12.05 -1.36
CA VAL A 379 5.87 12.26 -0.28
C VAL A 379 6.01 11.21 0.82
N ALA A 380 6.12 9.93 0.46
CA ALA A 380 6.28 8.85 1.44
C ALA A 380 7.55 9.01 2.28
N GLU A 381 8.68 9.36 1.65
CA GLU A 381 9.91 9.72 2.34
C GLU A 381 9.70 10.89 3.31
N THR A 382 9.17 12.01 2.80
CA THR A 382 8.98 13.25 3.59
C THR A 382 8.07 13.03 4.80
N LEU A 383 6.91 12.39 4.63
CA LEU A 383 5.98 12.15 5.74
C LEU A 383 6.50 11.08 6.71
N SER A 384 7.30 10.13 6.24
CA SER A 384 7.94 9.13 7.13
C SER A 384 9.02 9.72 8.04
N ALA A 385 9.56 10.91 7.75
CA ALA A 385 10.52 11.58 8.63
C ALA A 385 9.87 12.31 9.81
N LEU A 386 8.54 12.45 9.83
CA LEU A 386 7.81 13.30 10.78
C LEU A 386 7.24 12.49 11.98
N PRO A 387 7.09 13.12 13.16
CA PRO A 387 6.61 12.45 14.37
C PRO A 387 5.07 12.36 14.44
N CYS A 388 4.37 13.40 13.97
CA CYS A 388 2.91 13.49 13.98
C CYS A 388 2.46 14.14 12.66
N VAL A 389 1.75 13.40 11.81
CA VAL A 389 1.28 13.87 10.49
C VAL A 389 -0.23 13.72 10.42
N LEU A 390 -0.91 14.74 9.89
CA LEU A 390 -2.33 14.70 9.55
C LEU A 390 -2.50 14.99 8.07
N LEU A 391 -2.97 13.98 7.32
CA LEU A 391 -3.19 14.05 5.87
C LEU A 391 -4.69 14.26 5.58
N LEU A 392 -4.99 15.47 5.18
CA LEU A 392 -6.32 15.96 4.79
C LEU A 392 -6.61 15.65 3.31
N GLY A 393 -7.87 15.85 2.94
CA GLY A 393 -8.35 15.82 1.56
C GLY A 393 -9.80 15.39 1.49
N ASP A 394 -10.42 15.61 0.34
CA ASP A 394 -11.77 15.12 0.02
C ASP A 394 -11.88 13.59 0.08
N ASP A 395 -13.10 13.04 0.01
CA ASP A 395 -13.25 11.60 -0.23
C ASP A 395 -13.12 11.32 -1.73
N ASN A 396 -12.78 10.08 -2.09
CA ASN A 396 -12.24 9.69 -3.41
C ASN A 396 -10.83 10.20 -3.72
N SER A 397 -10.25 11.11 -2.92
CA SER A 397 -8.85 11.56 -3.06
C SER A 397 -7.79 10.47 -2.91
N GLY A 398 -8.14 9.38 -2.21
CA GLY A 398 -7.28 8.24 -1.98
C GLY A 398 -6.65 8.16 -0.59
N LYS A 399 -7.13 8.94 0.40
CA LYS A 399 -6.69 8.89 1.83
C LYS A 399 -6.34 7.48 2.32
N SER A 400 -7.30 6.55 2.28
CA SER A 400 -7.13 5.16 2.73
C SER A 400 -6.12 4.38 1.90
N THR A 401 -6.12 4.52 0.57
CA THR A 401 -5.14 3.84 -0.30
C THR A 401 -3.72 4.40 -0.12
N PHE A 402 -3.57 5.70 0.16
CA PHE A 402 -2.31 6.28 0.59
C PHE A 402 -1.86 5.65 1.90
N ALA A 403 -2.73 5.59 2.91
CA ALA A 403 -2.41 5.00 4.21
C ALA A 403 -2.00 3.51 4.08
N LYS A 404 -2.68 2.71 3.23
CA LYS A 404 -2.29 1.33 2.92
C LYS A 404 -0.88 1.24 2.34
N ARG A 405 -0.54 2.08 1.35
CA ARG A 405 0.81 2.11 0.76
C ARG A 405 1.87 2.69 1.70
N PHE A 406 1.49 3.62 2.56
CA PHE A 406 2.36 4.19 3.59
C PHE A 406 2.67 3.17 4.71
N PHE A 407 1.71 2.32 5.09
CA PHE A 407 1.95 1.15 5.94
C PHE A 407 3.04 0.25 5.32
N SER A 408 2.89 -0.13 4.04
CA SER A 408 3.89 -0.97 3.35
C SER A 408 5.28 -0.32 3.27
N HIS A 409 5.33 0.99 3.04
CA HIS A 409 6.57 1.79 3.00
C HIS A 409 7.28 1.84 4.36
N LEU A 410 6.55 2.12 5.44
CA LEU A 410 7.08 2.10 6.81
C LEU A 410 7.60 0.72 7.19
N LEU A 411 6.85 -0.34 6.88
CA LEU A 411 7.28 -1.71 7.13
C LEU A 411 8.56 -2.08 6.35
N ALA A 412 8.70 -1.61 5.11
CA ALA A 412 9.91 -1.80 4.31
C ALA A 412 11.14 -1.03 4.86
N LYS A 413 10.94 0.08 5.57
CA LYS A 413 11.97 0.76 6.38
C LYS A 413 12.27 0.06 7.71
N GLY A 414 11.56 -1.02 8.03
CA GLY A 414 11.63 -1.71 9.31
C GLY A 414 11.07 -0.88 10.46
N ASP A 415 10.15 0.05 10.21
CA ASP A 415 9.20 0.54 11.22
C ASP A 415 8.05 -0.48 11.37
N ILE A 416 7.28 -0.37 12.45
CA ILE A 416 6.23 -1.32 12.82
C ILE A 416 4.90 -0.56 12.93
N PRO A 417 4.18 -0.40 11.79
CA PRO A 417 2.90 0.29 11.75
C PRO A 417 1.76 -0.57 12.31
N ILE A 418 0.84 0.07 13.05
CA ILE A 418 -0.43 -0.48 13.53
C ILE A 418 -1.55 0.29 12.81
N TRP A 419 -2.47 -0.43 12.17
CA TRP A 419 -3.63 0.14 11.49
C TRP A 419 -4.84 0.22 12.43
N ILE A 420 -5.52 1.37 12.40
CA ILE A 420 -6.80 1.62 13.06
C ILE A 420 -7.69 2.38 12.06
N ASP A 421 -8.91 1.92 11.85
CA ASP A 421 -9.95 2.70 11.17
C ASP A 421 -11.01 3.11 12.20
N LEU A 422 -11.20 4.42 12.40
CA LEU A 422 -12.14 4.95 13.39
C LEU A 422 -13.60 5.02 12.91
N SER A 423 -13.89 4.63 11.66
CA SER A 423 -15.27 4.33 11.23
C SER A 423 -15.76 2.99 11.80
N GLU A 424 -14.87 2.02 11.96
CA GLU A 424 -15.18 0.68 12.50
C GLU A 424 -14.78 0.51 13.99
N THR A 425 -13.82 1.30 14.47
CA THR A 425 -13.14 1.06 15.76
C THR A 425 -13.41 2.17 16.77
N ARG A 426 -13.97 1.82 17.93
CA ARG A 426 -13.96 2.68 19.12
C ARG A 426 -12.76 2.32 19.99
N LEU A 427 -11.82 3.25 20.15
CA LEU A 427 -10.69 3.11 21.07
C LEU A 427 -11.10 3.47 22.51
N ARG A 428 -10.37 2.95 23.49
CA ARG A 428 -10.64 3.11 24.92
C ARG A 428 -9.41 3.77 25.56
N PRO A 429 -9.39 5.11 25.81
CA PRO A 429 -8.17 5.82 26.23
C PRO A 429 -7.41 5.17 27.40
N HIS A 430 -8.12 4.76 28.46
CA HIS A 430 -7.51 4.10 29.63
C HIS A 430 -7.05 2.64 29.40
N ARG A 431 -7.31 2.06 28.22
CA ARG A 431 -6.95 0.69 27.81
C ARG A 431 -6.28 0.66 26.43
N LEU A 432 -5.71 1.78 25.99
CA LEU A 432 -5.18 1.95 24.64
C LEU A 432 -4.15 0.85 24.26
N GLU A 433 -3.27 0.43 25.17
CA GLU A 433 -2.32 -0.65 24.86
C GLU A 433 -3.03 -2.00 24.66
N GLU A 434 -4.14 -2.31 25.35
CA GLU A 434 -4.95 -3.51 25.06
C GLU A 434 -5.53 -3.46 23.63
N ASP A 435 -6.02 -2.28 23.22
CA ASP A 435 -6.61 -2.06 21.89
C ASP A 435 -5.54 -2.17 20.79
N LEU A 436 -4.36 -1.58 21.01
CA LEU A 436 -3.22 -1.65 20.11
C LEU A 436 -2.65 -3.06 20.01
N GLU A 437 -2.51 -3.78 21.13
CA GLU A 437 -2.06 -5.18 21.13
C GLU A 437 -3.05 -6.11 20.42
N THR A 438 -4.35 -5.88 20.58
CA THR A 438 -5.39 -6.58 19.82
C THR A 438 -5.24 -6.35 18.31
N ARG A 439 -4.91 -5.12 17.88
CA ARG A 439 -4.61 -4.81 16.48
C ARG A 439 -3.30 -5.44 16.01
N VAL A 440 -2.26 -5.48 16.84
CA VAL A 440 -1.00 -6.19 16.54
C VAL A 440 -1.25 -7.67 16.27
N VAL A 441 -2.08 -8.35 17.07
CA VAL A 441 -2.44 -9.76 16.86
C VAL A 441 -3.23 -9.96 15.57
N ALA A 442 -4.15 -9.06 15.22
CA ALA A 442 -4.89 -9.13 13.96
C ALA A 442 -4.01 -8.89 12.71
N ILE A 443 -3.09 -7.91 12.81
CA ILE A 443 -2.22 -7.49 11.71
C ILE A 443 -1.07 -8.47 11.49
N TYR A 444 -0.39 -8.92 12.56
CA TYR A 444 0.87 -9.68 12.50
C TYR A 444 0.79 -11.10 13.08
N GLY A 445 -0.36 -11.51 13.61
CA GLY A 445 -0.55 -12.81 14.27
C GLY A 445 -0.14 -12.80 15.77
N PRO A 446 -0.55 -13.84 16.53
CA PRO A 446 -0.31 -13.90 17.98
C PRO A 446 1.18 -13.98 18.34
N ASP A 447 1.97 -14.72 17.56
CA ASP A 447 3.41 -14.94 17.74
C ASP A 447 4.18 -13.59 17.88
N ALA A 448 3.77 -12.59 17.09
CA ALA A 448 4.42 -11.27 17.00
C ALA A 448 4.20 -10.36 18.22
N LEU A 449 3.19 -10.62 19.05
CA LEU A 449 2.86 -9.78 20.22
C LEU A 449 4.02 -9.71 21.24
N SER A 450 4.74 -10.83 21.41
CA SER A 450 5.90 -10.90 22.31
C SER A 450 7.06 -10.01 21.84
N THR A 451 7.36 -9.99 20.54
CA THR A 451 8.35 -9.12 19.91
C THR A 451 7.88 -7.66 19.90
N TYR A 452 6.58 -7.40 19.70
CA TYR A 452 6.00 -6.05 19.75
C TYR A 452 6.22 -5.39 21.11
N ARG A 453 5.90 -6.08 22.21
CA ARG A 453 6.12 -5.58 23.58
C ARG A 453 7.58 -5.17 23.83
N GLN A 454 8.53 -5.91 23.26
CA GLN A 454 9.98 -5.68 23.37
C GLN A 454 10.54 -4.68 22.35
N THR A 455 9.75 -4.23 21.38
CA THR A 455 10.18 -3.31 20.32
C THR A 455 10.39 -1.90 20.88
N GLU A 456 11.52 -1.27 20.50
CA GLU A 456 11.82 0.14 20.77
C GLU A 456 10.67 1.07 20.37
N ARG A 457 10.24 1.98 21.25
CA ARG A 457 9.04 2.80 21.00
C ARG A 457 9.11 3.62 19.71
N GLY A 458 10.28 4.19 19.38
CA GLY A 458 10.47 5.00 18.17
C GLY A 458 10.30 4.24 16.85
N LYS A 459 10.37 2.90 16.87
CA LYS A 459 10.05 2.02 15.74
C LYS A 459 8.55 1.81 15.54
N ARG A 460 7.73 2.08 16.55
CA ARG A 460 6.29 1.82 16.52
C ARG A 460 5.55 3.02 15.93
N VAL A 461 4.71 2.78 14.94
CA VAL A 461 3.92 3.82 14.26
C VAL A 461 2.44 3.47 14.36
N VAL A 462 1.57 4.44 14.63
CA VAL A 462 0.11 4.25 14.58
C VAL A 462 -0.45 4.99 13.38
N ILE A 463 -1.12 4.25 12.50
CA ILE A 463 -1.83 4.75 11.31
C ILE A 463 -3.32 4.76 11.65
N ILE A 464 -3.93 5.94 11.65
CA ILE A 464 -5.33 6.18 11.98
C ILE A 464 -6.05 6.67 10.72
N ASP A 465 -6.80 5.77 10.07
CA ASP A 465 -7.69 6.15 8.98
C ASP A 465 -9.01 6.71 9.55
N ASN A 466 -9.60 7.66 8.84
CA ASN A 466 -10.88 8.30 9.20
C ASN A 466 -10.88 9.02 10.56
N TYR A 467 -9.79 9.70 10.94
CA TYR A 467 -9.62 10.37 12.24
C TYR A 467 -10.77 11.32 12.63
N HIS A 468 -11.35 12.00 11.64
CA HIS A 468 -12.52 12.88 11.79
C HIS A 468 -13.76 12.19 12.37
N ARG A 469 -13.93 10.86 12.18
CA ARG A 469 -15.05 10.05 12.73
C ARG A 469 -14.93 9.76 14.25
N LEU A 470 -13.88 10.23 14.93
CA LEU A 470 -13.70 10.05 16.38
C LEU A 470 -14.76 10.82 17.18
N ALA A 471 -15.91 10.20 17.40
CA ALA A 471 -17.07 10.70 18.14
C ALA A 471 -16.87 10.75 19.67
N GLU A 472 -15.76 11.33 20.10
CA GLU A 472 -15.41 11.59 21.50
C GLU A 472 -15.26 13.09 21.74
N SER A 473 -15.69 13.57 22.92
CA SER A 473 -15.52 14.97 23.32
C SER A 473 -14.05 15.37 23.35
N GLY A 474 -13.75 16.66 23.15
CA GLY A 474 -12.38 17.19 23.10
C GLY A 474 -11.47 16.73 24.24
N GLN A 475 -11.98 16.56 25.47
CA GLN A 475 -11.20 15.99 26.58
C GLN A 475 -10.78 14.53 26.33
N LYS A 476 -11.68 13.65 25.89
CA LYS A 476 -11.35 12.24 25.64
C LYS A 476 -10.44 12.09 24.42
N ARG A 477 -10.65 12.93 23.40
CA ARG A 477 -9.73 13.10 22.27
C ARG A 477 -8.33 13.51 22.77
N ARG A 478 -8.22 14.51 23.65
CA ARG A 478 -6.96 14.87 24.34
C ARG A 478 -6.33 13.69 25.09
N GLU A 479 -7.11 12.94 25.87
CA GLU A 479 -6.62 11.77 26.62
C GLU A 479 -6.12 10.65 25.70
N LEU A 480 -6.81 10.36 24.60
CA LEU A 480 -6.43 9.39 23.58
C LEU A 480 -5.12 9.78 22.88
N LEU A 481 -5.05 11.02 22.37
CA LEU A 481 -3.86 11.56 21.71
C LEU A 481 -2.65 11.67 22.67
N GLY A 482 -2.89 12.07 23.92
CA GLY A 482 -1.89 12.08 24.98
C GLY A 482 -1.36 10.69 25.31
N SER A 483 -2.22 9.67 25.29
CA SER A 483 -1.86 8.26 25.53
C SER A 483 -1.10 7.63 24.36
N LEU A 484 -1.38 8.06 23.12
CA LEU A 484 -0.54 7.74 21.95
C LEU A 484 0.84 8.40 22.09
N ARG A 485 0.91 9.67 22.49
CA ARG A 485 2.19 10.39 22.62
C ARG A 485 3.06 9.88 23.78
N SER A 486 2.48 9.59 24.94
CA SER A 486 3.21 9.17 26.15
C SER A 486 3.87 7.80 26.00
N ASN A 487 3.34 6.95 25.11
CA ASN A 487 3.97 5.70 24.69
C ASN A 487 5.01 5.87 23.57
N SER A 488 5.28 7.12 23.17
CA SER A 488 6.32 7.53 22.22
C SER A 488 6.15 6.96 20.80
N PHE A 489 4.90 6.70 20.41
CA PHE A 489 4.53 6.35 19.03
C PHE A 489 4.74 7.53 18.08
N ARG A 490 5.13 7.24 16.84
CA ARG A 490 4.88 8.15 15.70
C ARG A 490 3.43 7.98 15.26
N VAL A 491 2.75 9.06 14.91
CA VAL A 491 1.32 9.04 14.55
C VAL A 491 1.12 9.60 13.15
N PHE A 492 0.45 8.84 12.30
CA PHE A 492 -0.04 9.28 10.99
C PHE A 492 -1.55 9.14 10.98
N ALA A 493 -2.28 10.22 10.67
CA ALA A 493 -3.73 10.23 10.64
C ALA A 493 -4.26 10.75 9.30
N THR A 494 -5.45 10.30 8.88
CA THR A 494 -6.17 10.84 7.70
C THR A 494 -7.48 11.51 8.13
N ALA A 495 -7.88 12.61 7.49
CA ALA A 495 -9.16 13.25 7.79
C ALA A 495 -9.82 13.93 6.58
N ASN A 496 -11.14 14.13 6.66
CA ASN A 496 -11.85 15.08 5.81
C ASN A 496 -11.62 16.51 6.33
N GLU A 497 -11.28 17.44 5.44
CA GLU A 497 -10.82 18.80 5.79
C GLU A 497 -11.92 19.66 6.42
N MET A 498 -13.16 19.60 5.90
CA MET A 498 -14.27 20.41 6.41
C MET A 498 -14.86 19.85 7.73
N GLU A 499 -14.97 18.53 7.87
CA GLU A 499 -15.48 17.91 9.09
C GLU A 499 -14.54 18.12 10.29
N LEU A 500 -13.22 17.98 10.08
CA LEU A 500 -12.23 18.25 11.13
C LEU A 500 -12.29 19.71 11.61
N THR A 501 -12.37 20.66 10.67
CA THR A 501 -12.45 22.09 10.97
C THR A 501 -13.63 22.43 11.87
N LEU A 502 -14.80 21.83 11.63
CA LEU A 502 -15.96 21.99 12.51
C LEU A 502 -15.72 21.42 13.92
N HIS A 503 -15.04 20.28 14.03
CA HIS A 503 -14.74 19.67 15.33
C HIS A 503 -13.82 20.55 16.17
N GLU A 504 -12.74 21.09 15.59
CA GLU A 504 -11.82 22.01 16.27
C GLU A 504 -12.51 23.33 16.71
N VAL A 505 -13.46 23.82 15.91
CA VAL A 505 -14.19 25.07 16.20
C VAL A 505 -15.33 24.89 17.21
N ALA A 506 -15.95 23.70 17.28
CA ALA A 506 -17.07 23.39 18.19
C ALA A 506 -16.64 23.02 19.62
N ASP A 507 -15.50 22.34 19.81
CA ASP A 507 -15.00 21.78 21.09
C ASP A 507 -14.44 22.82 22.09
N GLY A 508 -14.92 24.07 22.05
CA GLY A 508 -14.22 25.29 22.50
C GLY A 508 -13.85 25.47 23.98
N GLN A 509 -13.79 24.43 24.83
CA GLN A 509 -13.57 24.55 26.27
C GLN A 509 -12.25 23.95 26.83
N GLU A 510 -11.73 24.72 27.79
CA GLU A 510 -10.67 24.49 28.78
C GLU A 510 -9.29 24.00 28.29
N ALA A 511 -8.32 24.92 28.37
CA ALA A 511 -6.91 24.68 28.08
C ALA A 511 -6.18 24.03 29.27
N THR A 512 -5.63 22.84 29.05
CA THR A 512 -4.56 22.22 29.86
C THR A 512 -3.50 21.62 28.94
N ASP A 513 -2.37 21.16 29.48
CA ASP A 513 -1.11 21.12 28.73
C ASP A 513 -0.98 20.08 27.59
N ALA A 514 -1.94 19.18 27.42
CA ALA A 514 -1.81 17.96 26.62
C ALA A 514 -2.61 17.96 25.30
N GLU A 515 -2.01 18.43 24.19
CA GLU A 515 -2.45 18.07 22.83
C GLU A 515 -1.28 18.08 21.81
N LEU A 516 -1.52 17.61 20.58
CA LEU A 516 -0.47 17.18 19.64
C LEU A 516 0.05 18.27 18.67
N PRO A 517 1.36 18.27 18.35
CA PRO A 517 1.92 19.08 17.28
C PRO A 517 1.85 18.35 15.94
N PHE A 518 0.64 18.17 15.37
CA PHE A 518 0.51 17.67 14.00
C PHE A 518 1.15 18.63 13.00
N GLU A 519 1.84 18.07 12.00
CA GLU A 519 2.16 18.76 10.74
C GLU A 519 1.09 18.40 9.71
N TYR A 520 0.44 19.43 9.16
CA TYR A 520 -0.76 19.30 8.34
C TYR A 520 -0.40 19.25 6.86
N TYR A 521 -0.99 18.32 6.11
CA TYR A 521 -0.85 18.19 4.67
C TYR A 521 -2.22 17.94 4.04
N SER A 522 -2.46 18.35 2.79
CA SER A 522 -3.69 17.97 2.04
C SER A 522 -3.36 17.34 0.68
N ILE A 523 -4.18 16.36 0.25
CA ILE A 523 -3.98 15.54 -0.97
C ILE A 523 -4.50 16.24 -2.21
N LEU A 524 -3.59 16.55 -3.13
CA LEU A 524 -3.91 17.23 -4.37
C LEU A 524 -4.34 16.21 -5.45
N PRO A 525 -5.46 16.41 -6.16
CA PRO A 525 -5.75 15.75 -7.42
C PRO A 525 -4.58 15.79 -8.39
N PHE A 526 -4.48 14.73 -9.20
CA PHE A 526 -3.30 14.44 -9.99
C PHE A 526 -3.02 15.54 -11.03
N SER A 527 -1.85 16.17 -10.90
CA SER A 527 -1.17 16.91 -11.97
C SER A 527 -1.02 16.06 -13.24
N VAL A 528 -0.79 16.69 -14.41
CA VAL A 528 -0.56 15.97 -15.68
C VAL A 528 0.52 14.90 -15.51
N SER A 529 1.61 15.25 -14.83
CA SER A 529 2.66 14.36 -14.31
C SER A 529 2.13 13.08 -13.63
N ARG A 530 1.27 13.20 -12.61
CA ARG A 530 0.73 12.05 -11.86
C ARG A 530 -0.30 11.25 -12.68
N ARG A 531 -1.12 11.93 -13.52
CA ARG A 531 -2.06 11.27 -14.45
C ARG A 531 -1.32 10.36 -15.43
N ASN A 532 -0.28 10.90 -16.08
CA ASN A 532 0.57 10.17 -17.01
C ASN A 532 1.22 8.95 -16.34
N ALA A 533 1.77 9.10 -15.12
CA ALA A 533 2.42 8.01 -14.39
C ALA A 533 1.46 6.86 -14.04
N LEU A 534 0.18 7.14 -13.74
CA LEU A 534 -0.84 6.11 -13.48
C LEU A 534 -1.21 5.36 -14.78
N VAL A 535 -1.40 6.09 -15.88
CA VAL A 535 -1.70 5.51 -17.21
C VAL A 535 -0.51 4.68 -17.73
N GLU A 536 0.72 5.15 -17.53
CA GLU A 536 1.95 4.44 -17.87
C GLU A 536 2.09 3.12 -17.08
N ARG A 537 1.93 3.16 -15.75
CA ARG A 537 1.95 1.94 -14.92
C ARG A 537 0.87 0.95 -15.35
N TRP A 538 -0.35 1.43 -15.64
CA TRP A 538 -1.45 0.58 -16.13
C TRP A 538 -1.09 -0.15 -17.43
N LEU A 539 -0.60 0.58 -18.45
CA LEU A 539 -0.28 0.01 -19.77
C LEU A 539 0.92 -0.95 -19.75
N LEU A 540 1.77 -0.88 -18.72
CA LEU A 540 2.93 -1.77 -18.53
C LEU A 540 2.59 -3.07 -17.77
N ILE A 541 1.36 -3.23 -17.26
CA ILE A 541 0.96 -4.45 -16.53
C ILE A 541 1.07 -5.67 -17.47
N GLY A 542 1.85 -6.67 -17.06
CA GLY A 542 2.12 -7.86 -17.85
C GLY A 542 3.32 -7.76 -18.81
N GLY A 543 4.13 -6.69 -18.76
CA GLY A 543 5.54 -6.70 -19.18
C GLY A 543 5.87 -6.78 -20.68
N GLU A 544 4.92 -7.07 -21.56
CA GLU A 544 5.18 -7.25 -23.01
C GLU A 544 5.19 -5.96 -23.84
N MET A 545 4.77 -4.81 -23.29
CA MET A 545 4.75 -3.55 -24.04
C MET A 545 6.06 -2.78 -23.85
N ASP A 546 6.86 -2.72 -24.92
CA ASP A 546 7.98 -1.78 -25.01
C ASP A 546 7.47 -0.33 -24.93
N ALA A 547 7.93 0.41 -23.91
CA ALA A 547 7.58 1.81 -23.68
C ALA A 547 8.12 2.78 -24.76
N GLY A 548 9.04 2.31 -25.62
CA GLY A 548 9.51 2.98 -26.82
C GLY A 548 8.64 2.73 -28.07
N ALA A 549 7.74 1.73 -28.05
CA ALA A 549 6.94 1.39 -29.23
C ALA A 549 5.90 2.47 -29.55
N VAL A 550 5.82 2.91 -30.81
CA VAL A 550 4.89 3.97 -31.27
C VAL A 550 3.44 3.73 -30.83
N ARG A 551 2.99 2.46 -30.84
CA ARG A 551 1.64 2.08 -30.40
C ARG A 551 1.39 2.30 -28.90
N PHE A 552 2.40 2.15 -28.05
CA PHE A 552 2.32 2.48 -26.61
C PHE A 552 2.07 3.98 -26.45
N VAL A 553 2.90 4.80 -27.11
CA VAL A 553 2.79 6.27 -27.06
C VAL A 553 1.41 6.75 -27.53
N GLN A 554 0.95 6.27 -28.69
CA GLN A 554 -0.39 6.61 -29.22
C GLN A 554 -1.54 6.18 -28.31
N THR A 555 -1.42 5.05 -27.60
CA THR A 555 -2.44 4.59 -26.66
C THR A 555 -2.44 5.44 -25.39
N LEU A 556 -1.26 5.78 -24.87
CA LEU A 556 -1.08 6.67 -23.72
C LEU A 556 -1.61 8.09 -24.03
N GLU A 557 -1.26 8.67 -25.18
CA GLU A 557 -1.79 9.96 -25.63
C GLU A 557 -3.30 9.93 -25.81
N LYS A 558 -3.87 8.88 -26.42
CA LYS A 558 -5.33 8.73 -26.56
C LYS A 558 -6.02 8.71 -25.19
N ILE A 559 -5.52 7.92 -24.24
CA ILE A 559 -6.10 7.82 -22.89
C ILE A 559 -5.99 9.17 -22.17
N ASN A 560 -4.82 9.81 -22.19
CA ASN A 560 -4.63 11.11 -21.56
C ASN A 560 -5.48 12.22 -22.19
N ASN A 561 -5.72 12.20 -23.51
CA ASN A 561 -6.65 13.13 -24.16
C ASN A 561 -8.12 12.87 -23.74
N ILE A 562 -8.53 11.61 -23.53
CA ILE A 562 -9.85 11.29 -22.97
C ILE A 562 -9.96 11.79 -21.53
N ILE A 563 -8.95 11.57 -20.69
CA ILE A 563 -8.91 12.05 -19.30
C ILE A 563 -8.93 13.58 -19.27
N GLN A 564 -8.10 14.25 -20.09
CA GLN A 564 -8.06 15.71 -20.20
C GLN A 564 -9.40 16.29 -20.66
N THR A 565 -10.08 15.61 -21.59
CA THR A 565 -11.43 16.01 -22.02
C THR A 565 -12.48 15.77 -20.93
N LEU A 566 -12.34 14.72 -20.12
CA LEU A 566 -13.27 14.46 -19.01
C LEU A 566 -13.06 15.45 -17.85
N VAL A 567 -11.81 15.75 -17.49
CA VAL A 567 -11.41 16.78 -16.51
C VAL A 567 -11.70 18.20 -17.04
N GLY A 568 -11.73 18.41 -18.36
CA GLY A 568 -11.89 19.71 -19.02
C GLY A 568 -13.22 19.94 -19.77
N LYS A 569 -14.22 19.08 -19.63
CA LYS A 569 -15.60 19.28 -20.13
C LYS A 569 -16.68 18.80 -19.15
N ASN A 570 -16.40 17.70 -18.47
CA ASN A 570 -17.22 17.18 -17.39
C ASN A 570 -16.67 17.54 -15.98
N TYR A 571 -15.51 18.20 -15.93
CA TYR A 571 -14.95 18.93 -14.79
C TYR A 571 -15.01 18.20 -13.45
N VAL A 572 -14.34 17.05 -13.43
CA VAL A 572 -14.10 16.25 -12.22
C VAL A 572 -12.72 16.60 -11.66
N PRO A 573 -12.52 16.73 -10.33
CA PRO A 573 -11.16 16.77 -9.78
C PRO A 573 -10.40 15.51 -10.22
N ALA A 574 -9.13 15.66 -10.59
CA ALA A 574 -8.29 14.59 -11.16
C ALA A 574 -7.86 13.50 -10.15
N PHE A 575 -8.78 12.99 -9.32
CA PHE A 575 -8.53 11.95 -8.34
C PHE A 575 -8.51 10.52 -8.93
N PRO A 576 -7.88 9.54 -8.24
CA PRO A 576 -7.61 8.21 -8.81
C PRO A 576 -8.84 7.46 -9.36
N PRO A 577 -10.01 7.40 -8.70
CA PRO A 577 -11.15 6.62 -9.21
C PRO A 577 -11.62 7.06 -10.59
N TYR A 578 -11.55 8.35 -10.89
CA TYR A 578 -12.02 8.90 -12.16
C TYR A 578 -11.06 8.57 -13.32
N VAL A 579 -9.75 8.58 -13.05
CA VAL A 579 -8.73 8.11 -14.01
C VAL A 579 -8.87 6.60 -14.24
N LEU A 580 -9.08 5.83 -13.17
CA LEU A 580 -9.28 4.38 -13.22
C LEU A 580 -10.56 3.99 -13.99
N ALA A 581 -11.64 4.77 -13.90
CA ALA A 581 -12.86 4.53 -14.68
C ALA A 581 -12.63 4.70 -16.20
N VAL A 582 -11.87 5.72 -16.62
CA VAL A 582 -11.47 5.89 -18.04
C VAL A 582 -10.57 4.74 -18.51
N LEU A 583 -9.64 4.29 -17.66
CA LEU A 583 -8.82 3.11 -17.91
C LEU A 583 -9.68 1.85 -18.07
N GLN A 584 -10.66 1.59 -17.19
CA GLN A 584 -11.58 0.46 -17.30
C GLN A 584 -12.44 0.48 -18.56
N ALA A 585 -13.01 1.63 -18.92
CA ALA A 585 -13.79 1.75 -20.16
C ALA A 585 -12.91 1.47 -21.39
N THR A 586 -11.68 2.01 -21.43
CA THR A 586 -10.72 1.75 -22.51
C THR A 586 -10.30 0.27 -22.55
N GLU A 587 -10.05 -0.34 -21.39
CA GLU A 587 -9.72 -1.76 -21.22
C GLU A 587 -10.85 -2.67 -21.70
N ALA A 588 -12.11 -2.28 -21.49
CA ALA A 588 -13.30 -2.98 -21.98
C ALA A 588 -13.61 -2.71 -23.46
N GLY A 589 -13.01 -1.67 -24.06
CA GLY A 589 -13.38 -1.20 -25.41
C GLY A 589 -14.73 -0.46 -25.46
N THR A 590 -15.19 0.03 -24.31
CA THR A 590 -16.42 0.83 -24.17
C THR A 590 -16.13 2.31 -24.47
N GLU A 591 -17.00 2.96 -25.24
CA GLU A 591 -16.92 4.41 -25.41
C GLU A 591 -17.33 5.13 -24.13
N VAL A 592 -16.50 6.08 -23.68
CA VAL A 592 -16.79 6.93 -22.52
C VAL A 592 -17.70 8.06 -22.98
N ASP A 593 -18.89 8.18 -22.37
CA ASP A 593 -19.76 9.35 -22.56
C ASP A 593 -19.12 10.55 -21.86
N LEU A 594 -18.34 11.31 -22.64
CA LEU A 594 -17.72 12.60 -22.28
C LEU A 594 -18.75 13.73 -22.05
N SER A 595 -20.01 13.36 -21.82
CA SER A 595 -21.15 14.24 -21.62
C SER A 595 -22.14 13.73 -20.55
N ALA A 596 -21.90 12.56 -19.95
CA ALA A 596 -22.67 12.06 -18.81
C ALA A 596 -22.28 12.76 -17.50
N SER A 597 -23.20 12.80 -16.53
CA SER A 597 -22.88 13.24 -15.16
C SER A 597 -21.90 12.27 -14.50
N THR A 598 -21.00 12.79 -13.69
CA THR A 598 -19.70 12.12 -13.47
C THR A 598 -19.72 11.08 -12.36
N HIS A 599 -20.32 11.37 -11.20
CA HIS A 599 -20.20 10.46 -10.07
C HIS A 599 -20.89 9.11 -10.32
N GLY A 600 -22.20 9.12 -10.57
CA GLY A 600 -22.97 7.87 -10.79
C GLY A 600 -22.47 7.05 -11.97
N TYR A 601 -22.16 7.71 -13.10
CA TYR A 601 -21.72 7.05 -14.33
C TYR A 601 -20.35 6.36 -14.20
N LEU A 602 -19.37 6.98 -13.54
CA LEU A 602 -18.03 6.42 -13.45
C LEU A 602 -17.99 5.18 -12.52
N TYR A 603 -18.85 5.11 -11.50
CA TYR A 603 -19.08 3.89 -10.72
C TYR A 603 -19.96 2.85 -11.43
N GLU A 604 -20.95 3.29 -12.22
CA GLU A 604 -21.71 2.39 -13.10
C GLU A 604 -20.78 1.69 -14.12
N LEU A 605 -19.78 2.40 -14.67
CA LEU A 605 -18.78 1.82 -15.56
C LEU A 605 -17.97 0.70 -14.89
N PHE A 606 -17.55 0.84 -13.62
CA PHE A 606 -16.87 -0.25 -12.89
C PHE A 606 -17.74 -1.51 -12.81
N ILE A 607 -19.03 -1.35 -12.54
CA ILE A 607 -19.99 -2.47 -12.43
C ILE A 607 -20.26 -3.08 -13.82
N LYS A 608 -20.51 -2.25 -14.83
CA LYS A 608 -20.73 -2.68 -16.22
C LYS A 608 -19.55 -3.47 -16.78
N THR A 609 -18.33 -2.95 -16.65
CA THR A 609 -17.13 -3.60 -17.20
C THR A 609 -16.78 -4.90 -16.47
N ALA A 610 -16.96 -4.96 -15.14
CA ALA A 610 -16.73 -6.17 -14.35
C ALA A 610 -17.72 -7.31 -14.70
N ILE A 611 -19.01 -7.00 -14.91
CA ILE A 611 -20.02 -8.00 -15.27
C ILE A 611 -19.88 -8.42 -16.74
N ALA A 612 -19.78 -7.47 -17.68
CA ALA A 612 -19.77 -7.75 -19.13
C ALA A 612 -18.60 -8.66 -19.58
N LYS A 613 -17.50 -8.69 -18.84
CA LYS A 613 -16.36 -9.61 -19.06
C LYS A 613 -16.74 -11.10 -18.91
N HIS A 614 -17.76 -11.43 -18.13
CA HIS A 614 -18.08 -12.80 -17.71
C HIS A 614 -19.57 -13.19 -17.86
N ALA A 615 -20.35 -12.34 -18.53
CA ALA A 615 -21.79 -12.48 -18.74
C ALA A 615 -22.14 -12.20 -20.21
N THR A 616 -23.07 -12.93 -20.81
CA THR A 616 -23.73 -12.47 -22.04
C THR A 616 -24.62 -11.26 -21.75
N THR A 617 -25.12 -10.56 -22.77
CA THR A 617 -26.08 -9.45 -22.58
C THR A 617 -27.36 -9.89 -21.84
N ALA A 618 -27.78 -11.15 -21.98
CA ALA A 618 -28.90 -11.73 -21.23
C ALA A 618 -28.52 -12.08 -19.78
N ASP A 619 -27.33 -12.66 -19.56
CA ASP A 619 -26.82 -12.87 -18.20
C ASP A 619 -26.66 -11.54 -17.44
N TYR A 620 -26.20 -10.47 -18.11
CA TYR A 620 -25.98 -9.15 -17.51
C TYR A 620 -27.25 -8.62 -16.83
N HIS A 621 -28.39 -8.61 -17.54
CA HIS A 621 -29.64 -8.10 -16.97
C HIS A 621 -30.11 -8.96 -15.79
N ASN A 622 -30.06 -10.30 -15.93
CA ASN A 622 -30.42 -11.24 -14.87
C ASN A 622 -29.53 -11.08 -13.62
N ILE A 623 -28.23 -10.85 -13.80
CA ILE A 623 -27.28 -10.56 -12.70
C ILE A 623 -27.65 -9.26 -12.01
N CYS A 624 -27.91 -8.18 -12.77
CA CYS A 624 -28.28 -6.89 -12.19
C CYS A 624 -29.59 -6.95 -11.40
N GLU A 625 -30.63 -7.59 -11.95
CA GLU A 625 -31.94 -7.72 -11.29
C GLU A 625 -31.86 -8.55 -10.01
N TYR A 626 -31.10 -9.65 -10.03
CA TYR A 626 -30.92 -10.49 -8.85
C TYR A 626 -30.11 -9.78 -7.75
N LEU A 627 -29.04 -9.07 -8.12
CA LEU A 627 -28.26 -8.27 -7.16
C LEU A 627 -29.07 -7.09 -6.60
N ALA A 628 -29.97 -6.49 -7.38
CA ALA A 628 -30.92 -5.47 -6.92
C ALA A 628 -31.88 -6.03 -5.87
N HIS A 629 -32.45 -7.23 -6.08
CA HIS A 629 -33.25 -7.91 -5.06
C HIS A 629 -32.46 -8.28 -3.79
N VAL A 630 -31.19 -8.70 -3.91
CA VAL A 630 -30.32 -8.97 -2.76
C VAL A 630 -30.03 -7.69 -1.96
N ALA A 631 -29.74 -6.58 -2.64
CA ALA A 631 -29.52 -5.28 -2.00
C ALA A 631 -30.78 -4.77 -1.28
N TYR A 632 -31.97 -4.90 -1.89
CA TYR A 632 -33.24 -4.58 -1.21
C TYR A 632 -33.46 -5.46 0.03
N TRP A 633 -33.27 -6.78 -0.09
CA TRP A 633 -33.43 -7.73 1.03
C TRP A 633 -32.54 -7.38 2.24
N MET A 634 -31.28 -6.99 1.95
CA MET A 634 -30.29 -6.54 2.95
C MET A 634 -30.71 -5.24 3.61
N SER A 635 -31.11 -4.24 2.80
CA SER A 635 -31.53 -2.92 3.25
C SER A 635 -32.75 -2.99 4.19
N CYS A 636 -33.82 -3.71 3.79
CA CYS A 636 -35.02 -3.91 4.61
C CYS A 636 -34.75 -4.63 5.95
N ARG A 637 -33.59 -5.28 6.10
CA ARG A 637 -33.15 -5.99 7.32
C ARG A 637 -32.02 -5.30 8.06
N ARG A 638 -31.53 -4.15 7.56
CA ARG A 638 -30.36 -3.44 8.07
C ARG A 638 -29.13 -4.35 8.26
N ARG A 639 -28.87 -5.24 7.29
CA ARG A 639 -27.70 -6.14 7.27
C ARG A 639 -26.76 -5.79 6.12
N LYS A 640 -25.46 -5.96 6.32
CA LYS A 640 -24.42 -5.83 5.27
C LYS A 640 -24.10 -7.16 4.56
N GLU A 641 -24.59 -8.28 5.09
CA GLU A 641 -24.40 -9.64 4.58
C GLU A 641 -25.73 -10.41 4.50
N ILE A 642 -25.78 -11.42 3.62
CA ILE A 642 -26.86 -12.40 3.51
C ILE A 642 -26.31 -13.81 3.76
N PRO A 643 -26.71 -14.50 4.85
CA PRO A 643 -26.38 -15.91 5.08
C PRO A 643 -26.81 -16.80 3.90
N GLU A 644 -26.07 -17.87 3.61
CA GLU A 644 -26.35 -18.77 2.48
C GLU A 644 -27.79 -19.33 2.53
N ARG A 645 -28.29 -19.66 3.71
CA ARG A 645 -29.70 -20.08 3.94
C ARG A 645 -30.71 -18.99 3.59
N ASP A 646 -30.42 -17.73 3.93
CA ASP A 646 -31.30 -16.59 3.65
C ASP A 646 -31.30 -16.27 2.14
N LEU A 647 -30.16 -16.44 1.47
CA LEU A 647 -30.03 -16.31 0.02
C LEU A 647 -30.80 -17.42 -0.73
N GLN A 648 -30.76 -18.66 -0.24
CA GLN A 648 -31.58 -19.77 -0.76
C GLN A 648 -33.09 -19.50 -0.59
N ALA A 649 -33.50 -18.93 0.55
CA ALA A 649 -34.90 -18.56 0.77
C ALA A 649 -35.36 -17.42 -0.15
N LEU A 650 -34.51 -16.40 -0.37
CA LEU A 650 -34.76 -15.35 -1.35
C LEU A 650 -34.87 -15.93 -2.77
N HIS A 651 -33.96 -16.83 -3.16
CA HIS A 651 -34.00 -17.50 -4.46
C HIS A 651 -35.33 -18.23 -4.70
N GLY A 652 -35.79 -19.03 -3.72
CA GLY A 652 -37.05 -19.76 -3.81
C GLY A 652 -38.27 -18.83 -3.91
N HIS A 653 -38.27 -17.70 -3.21
CA HIS A 653 -39.34 -16.69 -3.32
C HIS A 653 -39.37 -16.04 -4.72
N LEU A 654 -38.21 -15.68 -5.27
CA LEU A 654 -38.11 -15.08 -6.60
C LEU A 654 -38.49 -16.10 -7.70
N GLN A 655 -38.06 -17.36 -7.58
CA GLN A 655 -38.45 -18.44 -8.50
C GLN A 655 -39.98 -18.62 -8.52
N GLY A 656 -40.64 -18.63 -7.36
CA GLY A 656 -42.10 -18.73 -7.26
C GLY A 656 -42.87 -17.48 -7.69
N ARG A 657 -42.20 -16.34 -7.93
CA ARG A 657 -42.80 -15.08 -8.39
C ARG A 657 -42.62 -14.83 -9.89
N PHE A 658 -41.50 -15.29 -10.46
CA PHE A 658 -41.10 -14.97 -11.84
C PHE A 658 -40.97 -16.19 -12.76
N GLU A 659 -40.98 -17.42 -12.21
CA GLU A 659 -40.82 -18.73 -12.86
C GLU A 659 -39.48 -18.96 -13.60
N VAL A 660 -38.97 -17.96 -14.31
CA VAL A 660 -37.79 -18.04 -15.20
C VAL A 660 -36.56 -17.43 -14.53
N LEU A 661 -35.89 -18.22 -13.70
CA LEU A 661 -34.63 -17.86 -13.03
C LEU A 661 -33.52 -18.89 -13.27
N PRO A 662 -32.26 -18.47 -13.50
CA PRO A 662 -31.13 -19.40 -13.57
C PRO A 662 -30.85 -20.04 -12.19
N PRO A 663 -30.34 -21.29 -12.13
CA PRO A 663 -30.04 -21.95 -10.85
C PRO A 663 -29.10 -21.12 -9.95
N LEU A 664 -29.38 -21.11 -8.64
CA LEU A 664 -28.63 -20.31 -7.66
C LEU A 664 -27.11 -20.49 -7.75
N ASP A 665 -26.62 -21.72 -7.91
CA ASP A 665 -25.18 -22.01 -7.98
C ASP A 665 -24.51 -21.30 -9.17
N ARG A 666 -25.21 -21.17 -10.31
CA ARG A 666 -24.73 -20.42 -11.48
C ARG A 666 -24.65 -18.92 -11.17
N LEU A 667 -25.67 -18.37 -10.51
CA LEU A 667 -25.71 -16.97 -10.11
C LEU A 667 -24.59 -16.65 -9.10
N VAL A 668 -24.43 -17.46 -8.05
CA VAL A 668 -23.36 -17.32 -7.06
C VAL A 668 -21.98 -17.42 -7.71
N MET A 669 -21.74 -18.41 -8.57
CA MET A 669 -20.50 -18.50 -9.35
C MET A 669 -20.26 -17.26 -10.22
N GLN A 670 -21.31 -16.68 -10.82
CA GLN A 670 -21.20 -15.42 -11.58
C GLN A 670 -20.85 -14.23 -10.67
N PHE A 671 -21.48 -14.07 -9.49
CA PHE A 671 -21.23 -12.95 -8.58
C PHE A 671 -19.80 -12.96 -8.00
N LEU A 672 -19.30 -14.15 -7.63
CA LEU A 672 -17.92 -14.33 -7.16
C LEU A 672 -16.91 -14.11 -8.30
N LYS A 673 -17.17 -14.64 -9.50
CA LYS A 673 -16.27 -14.49 -10.67
C LYS A 673 -16.22 -13.06 -11.22
N THR A 674 -17.31 -12.30 -11.12
CA THR A 674 -17.38 -10.87 -11.48
C THR A 674 -16.89 -9.94 -10.37
N GLN A 675 -16.55 -10.47 -9.18
CA GLN A 675 -16.10 -9.70 -8.02
C GLN A 675 -17.15 -8.66 -7.56
N MET A 676 -18.44 -8.97 -7.73
CA MET A 676 -19.56 -8.17 -7.19
C MET A 676 -19.83 -8.52 -5.72
N MET A 677 -19.64 -9.79 -5.36
CA MET A 677 -19.79 -10.30 -3.99
C MET A 677 -18.58 -11.14 -3.59
N VAL A 678 -18.41 -11.35 -2.28
CA VAL A 678 -17.47 -12.31 -1.68
C VAL A 678 -18.19 -13.19 -0.64
N ARG A 679 -17.67 -14.40 -0.41
CA ARG A 679 -18.16 -15.31 0.65
C ARG A 679 -17.25 -15.19 1.88
N ARG A 680 -17.84 -15.01 3.06
CA ARG A 680 -17.16 -15.02 4.36
C ARG A 680 -18.06 -15.75 5.36
N ASN A 681 -17.51 -16.70 6.13
CA ASN A 681 -18.23 -17.37 7.24
C ASN A 681 -19.66 -17.86 6.89
N ASP A 682 -19.83 -18.46 5.71
CA ASP A 682 -21.10 -18.93 5.14
C ASP A 682 -22.22 -17.87 4.95
N ALA A 683 -21.81 -16.61 4.89
CA ALA A 683 -22.58 -15.49 4.36
C ALA A 683 -21.93 -14.92 3.08
N TYR A 684 -22.72 -14.15 2.34
CA TYR A 684 -22.32 -13.40 1.16
C TYR A 684 -22.50 -11.91 1.42
N GLU A 685 -21.48 -11.11 1.13
CA GLU A 685 -21.49 -9.64 1.22
C GLU A 685 -21.12 -9.05 -0.15
N PHE A 686 -21.52 -7.80 -0.42
CA PHE A 686 -21.03 -7.07 -1.60
C PHE A 686 -19.55 -6.72 -1.40
N ARG A 687 -18.71 -6.94 -2.41
CA ARG A 687 -17.24 -6.77 -2.29
C ARG A 687 -16.84 -5.36 -1.84
N HIS A 688 -17.57 -4.35 -2.31
CA HIS A 688 -17.35 -2.93 -1.99
C HIS A 688 -18.72 -2.24 -1.85
N ASN A 689 -18.86 -1.32 -0.88
CA ASN A 689 -20.15 -0.72 -0.53
C ASN A 689 -20.84 -0.02 -1.71
N TYR A 690 -20.10 0.60 -2.63
CA TYR A 690 -20.67 1.26 -3.82
C TYR A 690 -21.48 0.32 -4.71
N ILE A 691 -21.15 -0.98 -4.71
CA ILE A 691 -21.86 -2.02 -5.47
C ILE A 691 -23.24 -2.26 -4.84
N PHE A 692 -23.31 -2.35 -3.50
CA PHE A 692 -24.56 -2.42 -2.76
C PHE A 692 -25.43 -1.18 -2.98
N TYR A 693 -24.86 0.02 -2.85
CA TYR A 693 -25.59 1.28 -3.04
C TYR A 693 -26.14 1.44 -4.46
N TYR A 694 -25.36 1.07 -5.47
CA TYR A 694 -25.81 1.06 -6.86
C TYR A 694 -26.97 0.08 -7.08
N PHE A 695 -26.89 -1.15 -6.57
CA PHE A 695 -27.96 -2.14 -6.78
C PHE A 695 -29.22 -1.85 -5.96
N LEU A 696 -29.09 -1.24 -4.78
CA LEU A 696 -30.24 -0.72 -4.03
C LEU A 696 -30.91 0.42 -4.82
N ALA A 697 -30.14 1.38 -5.33
CA ALA A 697 -30.67 2.45 -6.17
C ALA A 697 -31.31 1.96 -7.48
N TYR A 698 -30.76 0.89 -8.07
CA TYR A 698 -31.32 0.22 -9.25
C TYR A 698 -32.70 -0.36 -8.94
N TYR A 699 -32.85 -1.10 -7.82
CA TYR A 699 -34.16 -1.61 -7.38
C TYR A 699 -35.18 -0.47 -7.18
N LEU A 700 -34.78 0.57 -6.46
CA LEU A 700 -35.61 1.72 -6.11
C LEU A 700 -36.08 2.52 -7.34
N ARG A 701 -35.29 2.57 -8.43
CA ARG A 701 -35.70 3.19 -9.70
C ARG A 701 -36.93 2.49 -10.27
N ASP A 702 -36.85 1.18 -10.46
CA ASP A 702 -37.89 0.42 -11.18
C ASP A 702 -39.15 0.21 -10.34
N HIS A 703 -39.02 0.31 -9.01
CA HIS A 703 -40.11 0.17 -8.05
C HIS A 703 -40.62 1.52 -7.50
N ILE A 704 -40.19 2.67 -8.04
CA ILE A 704 -40.43 4.02 -7.49
C ILE A 704 -41.92 4.42 -7.34
N ALA A 705 -42.83 3.71 -8.00
CA ALA A 705 -44.28 3.91 -7.88
C ALA A 705 -44.94 3.14 -6.71
N GLN A 706 -44.18 2.35 -5.95
CA GLN A 706 -44.69 1.52 -4.85
C GLN A 706 -44.58 2.27 -3.51
N THR A 707 -45.61 2.18 -2.66
CA THR A 707 -45.74 3.01 -1.46
C THR A 707 -44.59 2.79 -0.46
N ASP A 708 -44.18 1.55 -0.24
CA ASP A 708 -43.05 1.17 0.61
C ASP A 708 -41.72 1.74 0.11
N VAL A 709 -41.52 1.74 -1.21
CA VAL A 709 -40.35 2.35 -1.86
C VAL A 709 -40.38 3.87 -1.74
N ILE A 710 -41.54 4.52 -1.89
CA ILE A 710 -41.69 5.98 -1.69
C ILE A 710 -41.42 6.36 -0.23
N GLU A 711 -41.93 5.58 0.73
CA GLU A 711 -41.65 5.75 2.16
C GLU A 711 -40.15 5.59 2.46
N GLN A 712 -39.49 4.58 1.89
CA GLN A 712 -38.05 4.39 2.05
C GLN A 712 -37.24 5.55 1.46
N ILE A 713 -37.52 5.99 0.22
CA ILE A 713 -36.84 7.14 -0.42
C ILE A 713 -37.04 8.41 0.41
N THR A 714 -38.24 8.60 1.00
CA THR A 714 -38.54 9.73 1.88
C THR A 714 -37.74 9.66 3.19
N ALA A 715 -37.62 8.48 3.80
CA ALA A 715 -36.78 8.26 4.99
C ALA A 715 -35.30 8.51 4.71
N MET A 716 -34.79 8.04 3.56
CA MET A 716 -33.41 8.30 3.11
C MET A 716 -33.14 9.80 2.93
N ALA A 717 -34.09 10.55 2.34
CA ALA A 717 -33.96 11.99 2.14
C ALA A 717 -34.05 12.80 3.46
N GLY A 718 -34.70 12.25 4.48
CA GLY A 718 -34.70 12.81 5.84
C GLY A 718 -33.37 12.59 6.60
N CYS A 719 -32.68 11.48 6.31
CA CYS A 719 -31.45 11.06 7.00
C CYS A 719 -30.22 11.10 6.06
N LEU A 720 -29.98 12.24 5.41
CA LEU A 720 -28.84 12.47 4.50
C LEU A 720 -27.45 12.56 5.20
N HIS A 721 -27.42 12.38 6.51
CA HIS A 721 -26.19 12.09 7.26
C HIS A 721 -25.86 10.59 7.29
N ASP A 722 -26.66 9.70 6.66
CA ASP A 722 -26.29 8.29 6.40
C ASP A 722 -25.76 8.06 4.98
N GLU A 723 -24.72 7.24 4.86
CA GLU A 723 -23.93 7.00 3.65
C GLU A 723 -24.66 5.96 2.84
N ASP A 724 -25.27 4.98 3.52
CA ASP A 724 -26.04 3.95 2.85
C ASP A 724 -27.25 4.60 2.17
N HIS A 725 -27.95 5.52 2.85
CA HIS A 725 -28.96 6.41 2.26
C HIS A 725 -28.42 7.36 1.20
N ALA A 726 -27.37 8.15 1.49
CA ALA A 726 -26.93 9.24 0.60
C ALA A 726 -26.16 8.76 -0.64
N ASN A 727 -25.48 7.60 -0.58
CA ASN A 727 -24.92 6.95 -1.77
C ASN A 727 -26.07 6.43 -2.64
N THR A 728 -27.02 5.72 -2.02
CA THR A 728 -28.20 5.18 -2.71
C THR A 728 -28.99 6.31 -3.39
N LEU A 729 -29.18 7.46 -2.73
CA LEU A 729 -29.83 8.63 -3.34
C LEU A 729 -29.00 9.29 -4.43
N LEU A 730 -27.65 9.34 -4.32
CA LEU A 730 -26.82 9.85 -5.41
C LEU A 730 -26.89 8.94 -6.65
N PHE A 731 -26.82 7.62 -6.47
CA PHE A 731 -27.03 6.66 -7.56
C PHE A 731 -28.45 6.73 -8.12
N LEU A 732 -29.49 6.84 -7.27
CA LEU A 732 -30.87 6.96 -7.71
C LEU A 732 -31.10 8.25 -8.51
N SER A 733 -30.45 9.36 -8.13
CA SER A 733 -30.47 10.63 -8.87
C SER A 733 -29.72 10.60 -10.21
N HIS A 734 -28.94 9.55 -10.46
CA HIS A 734 -28.32 9.25 -11.76
C HIS A 734 -29.17 8.27 -12.58
N LEU A 735 -29.74 7.24 -11.93
CA LEU A 735 -30.51 6.18 -12.57
C LEU A 735 -31.96 6.58 -12.90
N SER A 736 -32.54 7.56 -12.21
CA SER A 736 -33.95 7.96 -12.34
C SER A 736 -34.14 9.45 -12.68
N LYS A 737 -35.17 9.74 -13.48
CA LYS A 737 -35.61 11.10 -13.87
C LYS A 737 -36.81 11.61 -13.07
N ASP A 738 -37.25 10.89 -12.04
CA ASP A 738 -38.53 11.18 -11.38
C ASP A 738 -38.50 12.49 -10.57
N ARG A 739 -39.53 13.33 -10.77
CA ARG A 739 -39.71 14.61 -10.06
C ARG A 739 -39.93 14.43 -8.55
N LEU A 740 -40.29 13.24 -8.06
CA LEU A 740 -40.33 12.88 -6.64
C LEU A 740 -38.97 13.10 -5.97
N ILE A 741 -37.89 12.65 -6.60
CA ILE A 741 -36.52 12.74 -6.05
C ILE A 741 -36.13 14.22 -5.91
N LEU A 742 -36.32 15.00 -6.97
CA LEU A 742 -36.10 16.44 -6.97
C LEU A 742 -36.90 17.14 -5.86
N ARG A 743 -38.19 16.82 -5.73
CA ARG A 743 -39.06 17.40 -4.70
C ARG A 743 -38.57 17.09 -3.29
N LEU A 744 -38.26 15.82 -2.98
CA LEU A 744 -37.78 15.41 -1.66
C LEU A 744 -36.43 16.07 -1.31
N MET A 745 -35.50 16.15 -2.27
CA MET A 745 -34.20 16.80 -2.05
C MET A 745 -34.31 18.32 -1.87
N LEU A 746 -35.22 18.99 -2.57
CA LEU A 746 -35.52 20.41 -2.34
C LEU A 746 -36.18 20.64 -0.97
N GLN A 747 -37.05 19.73 -0.52
CA GLN A 747 -37.64 19.78 0.82
C GLN A 747 -36.58 19.58 1.93
N ALA A 748 -35.66 18.64 1.74
CA ALA A 748 -34.51 18.45 2.64
C ALA A 748 -33.63 19.72 2.71
N ALA A 749 -33.32 20.33 1.57
CA ALA A 749 -32.54 21.57 1.51
C ALA A 749 -33.21 22.76 2.20
N ALA A 750 -34.54 22.84 2.14
CA ALA A 750 -35.32 23.89 2.79
C ALA A 750 -35.43 23.68 4.32
N ALA A 751 -35.49 22.43 4.79
CA ALA A 751 -35.51 22.12 6.21
C ALA A 751 -34.15 22.34 6.90
N GLN A 752 -33.05 22.08 6.20
CA GLN A 752 -31.70 22.21 6.75
C GLN A 752 -31.30 23.68 6.93
N TYR A 753 -30.84 23.99 8.15
CA TYR A 753 -30.45 25.33 8.60
C TYR A 753 -31.55 26.41 8.44
N HIS A 754 -32.84 26.03 8.40
CA HIS A 754 -33.96 26.94 8.07
C HIS A 754 -34.10 28.19 8.97
N SER A 755 -33.48 28.18 10.15
CA SER A 755 -33.51 29.25 11.15
C SER A 755 -32.33 30.24 11.03
N LEU A 756 -31.32 29.95 10.20
CA LEU A 756 -30.14 30.80 10.04
C LEU A 756 -30.22 31.68 8.79
N PRO A 757 -29.68 32.90 8.83
CA PRO A 757 -29.48 33.71 7.64
C PRO A 757 -28.43 33.08 6.71
N GLU A 758 -28.42 33.53 5.46
CA GLU A 758 -27.41 33.12 4.49
C GLU A 758 -26.17 34.02 4.63
N ALA A 759 -24.98 33.41 4.76
CA ALA A 759 -23.71 34.14 4.73
C ALA A 759 -23.58 34.98 3.45
N ARG A 760 -22.93 36.13 3.58
CA ARG A 760 -22.76 37.14 2.52
C ARG A 760 -21.30 37.44 2.19
N LEU A 761 -20.37 37.04 3.07
CA LEU A 761 -18.96 37.41 3.02
C LEU A 761 -18.74 38.94 2.95
N SER A 762 -19.48 39.71 3.76
CA SER A 762 -19.38 41.16 3.88
C SER A 762 -19.35 41.63 5.34
N GLU A 763 -20.51 41.77 5.99
CA GLU A 763 -20.60 42.20 7.40
C GLU A 763 -20.36 41.04 8.38
N ASP A 764 -20.81 39.85 8.02
CA ASP A 764 -20.65 38.56 8.70
C ASP A 764 -19.18 38.16 8.94
N VAL A 765 -18.26 38.68 8.12
CA VAL A 765 -16.82 38.36 8.16
C VAL A 765 -15.95 39.51 8.70
N ARG A 766 -16.55 40.59 9.22
CA ARG A 766 -15.80 41.70 9.84
C ARG A 766 -14.85 41.22 10.94
N PHE A 767 -15.33 40.34 11.82
CA PHE A 767 -14.55 39.80 12.94
C PHE A 767 -13.27 39.03 12.52
N LEU A 768 -13.20 38.56 11.27
CA LEU A 768 -12.01 37.93 10.66
C LEU A 768 -11.11 39.00 10.02
N ASN A 769 -11.71 39.95 9.29
CA ASN A 769 -10.99 41.05 8.66
C ASN A 769 -10.30 41.99 9.66
N ASP A 770 -10.88 42.18 10.85
CA ASP A 770 -10.30 42.96 11.97
C ASP A 770 -8.89 42.50 12.38
N PHE A 771 -8.53 41.24 12.10
CA PHE A 771 -7.24 40.64 12.47
C PHE A 771 -6.14 40.77 11.40
N ARG A 772 -6.47 41.20 10.18
CA ARG A 772 -5.55 41.14 9.03
C ARG A 772 -4.62 42.36 8.92
N GLY A 773 -3.46 42.27 9.57
CA GLY A 773 -2.30 43.11 9.25
C GLY A 773 -1.60 42.64 7.97
N SER A 774 -1.49 43.52 6.96
CA SER A 774 -0.76 43.38 5.67
C SER A 774 -1.10 42.15 4.79
N VAL A 775 -1.45 42.42 3.52
CA VAL A 775 -1.67 41.36 2.50
C VAL A 775 -0.33 40.90 1.92
N GLU A 776 0.24 39.83 2.49
CA GLU A 776 1.48 39.23 1.98
C GLU A 776 1.24 38.33 0.74
N GLN A 777 2.34 38.09 0.00
CA GLN A 777 2.33 37.53 -1.36
C GLN A 777 2.31 36.00 -1.37
N LEU A 778 1.70 35.42 -2.42
CA LEU A 778 1.55 33.98 -2.60
C LEU A 778 2.54 33.53 -3.69
N SER A 779 3.50 32.66 -3.38
CA SER A 779 4.58 32.26 -4.31
C SER A 779 4.44 30.83 -4.83
N LEU A 780 4.97 30.58 -6.04
CA LEU A 780 5.04 29.25 -6.66
C LEU A 780 6.42 28.60 -6.43
N PRO A 781 6.50 27.34 -5.94
CA PRO A 781 7.76 26.64 -5.71
C PRO A 781 8.36 26.04 -7.00
N ASP A 782 9.68 25.86 -7.05
CA ASP A 782 10.40 25.24 -8.18
C ASP A 782 11.70 24.52 -7.74
N GLN A 783 11.96 23.29 -8.23
CA GLN A 783 13.21 22.51 -8.04
C GLN A 783 13.41 21.45 -9.18
N PRO A 784 14.65 20.95 -9.44
CA PRO A 784 15.01 20.47 -10.78
C PRO A 784 15.25 18.95 -10.98
N HIS A 785 14.73 18.46 -12.12
CA HIS A 785 15.27 17.47 -13.08
C HIS A 785 15.64 16.02 -12.70
N GLY A 786 15.08 15.07 -13.45
CA GLY A 786 15.67 13.73 -13.63
C GLY A 786 15.21 12.93 -14.86
N SER A 787 16.11 12.77 -15.85
CA SER A 787 15.97 11.98 -17.11
C SER A 787 15.14 12.59 -18.25
N ALA A 788 15.53 12.31 -19.50
CA ALA A 788 15.17 13.13 -20.67
C ALA A 788 13.69 13.09 -21.11
N ARG A 789 12.97 11.97 -20.91
CA ARG A 789 11.52 11.90 -21.20
C ARG A 789 10.68 12.54 -20.09
N ARG A 790 11.15 12.44 -18.84
CA ARG A 790 10.64 13.21 -17.70
C ARG A 790 10.79 14.70 -17.98
N LYS A 791 11.95 15.12 -18.51
CA LYS A 791 12.25 16.52 -18.82
C LYS A 791 11.26 17.21 -19.76
N TYR A 792 10.76 16.54 -20.81
CA TYR A 792 9.72 17.09 -21.69
C TYR A 792 8.38 17.29 -20.97
N LEU A 793 8.03 16.40 -20.04
CA LEU A 793 6.84 16.54 -19.19
C LEU A 793 7.06 17.57 -18.07
N GLU A 794 8.27 17.67 -17.51
CA GLU A 794 8.68 18.74 -16.58
C GLU A 794 8.64 20.13 -17.26
N GLU A 795 8.95 20.21 -18.56
CA GLU A 795 8.84 21.41 -19.38
C GLU A 795 7.37 21.79 -19.67
N MET A 796 6.41 20.85 -19.53
CA MET A 796 4.96 21.14 -19.47
C MET A 796 4.49 21.48 -18.04
N ASP A 797 4.88 20.69 -17.02
CA ASP A 797 4.58 20.95 -15.60
C ASP A 797 5.15 22.32 -15.15
N GLY A 798 6.23 22.80 -15.77
CA GLY A 798 6.81 24.14 -15.59
C GLY A 798 5.90 25.29 -16.08
N ALA A 799 4.87 24.97 -16.87
CA ALA A 799 3.81 25.89 -17.25
C ALA A 799 2.55 25.78 -16.36
N GLU A 800 2.41 24.79 -15.47
CA GLU A 800 1.13 24.43 -14.78
C GLU A 800 1.26 24.11 -13.26
N ARG A 801 1.11 25.14 -12.42
CA ARG A 801 1.08 25.11 -10.93
C ARG A 801 0.07 26.18 -10.44
N THR A 802 -0.81 26.04 -9.43
CA THR A 802 -1.11 25.02 -8.36
C THR A 802 -2.47 25.46 -7.70
N GLU A 803 -3.55 24.78 -7.23
CA GLU A 803 -4.03 23.40 -6.90
C GLU A 803 -5.60 23.21 -7.07
N ASN A 804 -6.37 22.52 -6.18
CA ASN A 804 -7.75 21.98 -6.44
C ASN A 804 -8.85 22.40 -5.39
N GLU A 805 -10.11 21.88 -5.25
CA GLU A 805 -10.65 20.52 -4.90
C GLU A 805 -12.21 20.54 -4.65
N ALA A 806 -12.91 19.41 -4.30
CA ALA A 806 -14.23 19.29 -3.57
C ALA A 806 -15.49 18.54 -4.14
N GLU A 807 -15.67 17.26 -3.73
CA GLU A 807 -16.94 16.61 -3.27
C GLU A 807 -16.65 15.86 -1.93
N PRO A 808 -17.57 15.47 -0.99
CA PRO A 808 -17.83 14.02 -0.75
C PRO A 808 -19.05 13.55 0.17
N TYR A 809 -18.88 12.65 1.19
CA TYR A 809 -19.87 11.68 1.74
C TYR A 809 -20.62 11.95 3.10
N THR A 810 -20.74 11.06 4.12
CA THR A 810 -21.94 11.06 5.04
C THR A 810 -22.51 9.80 5.73
N GLY A 811 -21.88 9.06 6.68
CA GLY A 811 -22.40 7.80 7.33
C GLY A 811 -23.23 7.80 8.66
N PRO A 812 -24.02 6.73 8.95
CA PRO A 812 -25.26 6.75 9.76
C PRO A 812 -25.14 6.86 11.29
N SER A 813 -26.16 7.46 11.90
CA SER A 813 -26.44 7.39 13.35
C SER A 813 -27.94 7.15 13.65
N GLU A 814 -28.27 6.60 14.82
CA GLU A 814 -29.66 6.45 15.30
C GLU A 814 -29.94 7.33 16.53
N GLN A 815 -31.19 7.83 16.61
CA GLN A 815 -31.82 8.45 17.78
C GLN A 815 -31.26 9.78 18.31
N LEU A 816 -31.24 10.78 17.42
CA LEU A 816 -31.91 12.09 17.63
C LEU A 816 -31.98 12.62 19.08
N THR A 817 -30.90 13.26 19.52
CA THR A 817 -30.96 14.48 20.33
C THR A 817 -30.10 15.54 19.63
N GLU A 818 -30.45 16.83 19.79
CA GLU A 818 -29.97 18.00 19.00
C GLU A 818 -28.78 17.73 18.05
N ALA A 819 -29.11 17.49 16.77
CA ALA A 819 -28.19 16.92 15.77
C ALA A 819 -26.83 17.65 15.71
N ASN A 820 -25.75 16.85 15.70
CA ASN A 820 -24.38 17.30 15.79
C ASN A 820 -24.06 18.30 14.64
N PRO A 821 -23.35 19.43 14.89
CA PRO A 821 -22.91 20.35 13.84
C PRO A 821 -22.22 19.68 12.64
N ILE A 822 -21.51 18.56 12.86
CA ILE A 822 -20.84 17.77 11.80
C ILE A 822 -21.86 16.98 10.97
N GLU A 823 -22.78 16.25 11.61
CA GLU A 823 -23.89 15.53 10.92
C GLU A 823 -24.73 16.53 10.11
N ARG A 824 -25.01 17.71 10.69
CA ARG A 824 -25.73 18.80 10.03
C ARG A 824 -24.98 19.38 8.83
N LEU A 825 -23.66 19.62 8.93
CA LEU A 825 -22.89 20.08 7.78
C LEU A 825 -22.93 19.03 6.68
N SER A 826 -22.65 17.78 7.01
CA SER A 826 -22.39 16.81 5.97
C SER A 826 -23.68 16.32 5.28
N ALA A 827 -24.82 16.30 6.00
CA ALA A 827 -26.16 16.23 5.37
C ALA A 827 -26.42 17.39 4.39
N ALA A 828 -25.93 18.60 4.68
CA ALA A 828 -26.01 19.74 3.77
C ALA A 828 -25.06 19.63 2.58
N LEU A 829 -23.82 19.19 2.77
CA LEU A 829 -22.90 18.87 1.67
C LEU A 829 -23.50 17.78 0.76
N LYS A 830 -24.21 16.80 1.33
CA LYS A 830 -24.93 15.79 0.56
C LYS A 830 -26.12 16.30 -0.21
N THR A 831 -26.91 17.13 0.42
CA THR A 831 -28.06 17.77 -0.22
C THR A 831 -27.61 18.63 -1.40
N ILE A 832 -26.51 19.39 -1.23
CA ILE A 832 -25.83 20.15 -2.28
C ILE A 832 -25.41 19.25 -3.45
N GLN A 833 -24.73 18.13 -3.16
CA GLN A 833 -24.22 17.21 -4.17
C GLN A 833 -25.34 16.56 -5.00
N ILE A 834 -26.36 16.00 -4.33
CA ILE A 834 -27.43 15.26 -5.00
C ILE A 834 -28.30 16.22 -5.84
N LEU A 835 -28.59 17.43 -5.34
CA LEU A 835 -29.29 18.45 -6.12
C LEU A 835 -28.49 18.90 -7.36
N GLY A 836 -27.19 19.12 -7.21
CA GLY A 836 -26.30 19.44 -8.33
C GLY A 836 -26.17 18.30 -9.35
N GLN A 837 -26.14 17.05 -8.88
CA GLN A 837 -26.15 15.85 -9.71
C GLN A 837 -27.43 15.74 -10.56
N ILE A 838 -28.61 16.02 -9.98
CA ILE A 838 -29.89 16.10 -10.74
C ILE A 838 -29.83 17.18 -11.82
N LEU A 839 -29.32 18.37 -11.48
CA LEU A 839 -29.20 19.51 -12.40
C LEU A 839 -28.26 19.22 -13.59
N LYS A 840 -27.11 18.58 -13.34
CA LYS A 840 -26.15 18.17 -14.37
C LYS A 840 -26.68 17.03 -15.25
N ASN A 841 -27.44 16.09 -14.67
CA ASN A 841 -28.01 14.94 -15.39
C ASN A 841 -29.07 15.32 -16.42
N PHE A 842 -30.02 16.17 -16.03
CA PHE A 842 -31.28 16.32 -16.77
C PHE A 842 -31.59 17.74 -17.28
N PRO A 843 -30.61 18.47 -17.85
CA PRO A 843 -30.75 19.90 -18.19
C PRO A 843 -31.79 20.20 -19.29
N LEU A 844 -32.28 19.19 -20.02
CA LEU A 844 -33.37 19.30 -21.01
C LEU A 844 -34.73 18.84 -20.46
N ASN A 845 -34.77 18.14 -19.33
CA ASN A 845 -36.02 17.73 -18.66
C ASN A 845 -36.44 18.71 -17.55
N LEU A 846 -35.52 19.58 -17.09
CA LEU A 846 -35.77 20.59 -16.06
C LEU A 846 -36.20 21.92 -16.68
N GLU A 847 -37.35 22.43 -16.24
CA GLU A 847 -37.85 23.76 -16.56
C GLU A 847 -36.94 24.86 -15.94
N ILE A 848 -36.99 26.09 -16.48
CA ILE A 848 -36.17 27.22 -15.99
C ILE A 848 -36.38 27.42 -14.47
N LYS A 849 -37.64 27.35 -14.00
CA LYS A 849 -37.99 27.47 -12.57
C LYS A 849 -37.42 26.33 -11.72
N GLU A 850 -37.30 25.12 -12.25
CA GLU A 850 -36.72 23.98 -11.53
C GLU A 850 -35.20 24.13 -11.42
N LYS A 851 -34.53 24.63 -12.47
CA LYS A 851 -33.10 24.97 -12.43
C LYS A 851 -32.82 26.07 -11.40
N ASP A 852 -33.62 27.14 -11.41
CA ASP A 852 -33.48 28.25 -10.48
C ASP A 852 -33.76 27.83 -9.02
N ALA A 853 -34.74 26.94 -8.80
CA ALA A 853 -34.99 26.34 -7.50
C ALA A 853 -33.80 25.50 -7.00
N ILE A 854 -33.17 24.70 -7.88
CA ILE A 854 -31.96 23.93 -7.53
C ILE A 854 -30.78 24.87 -7.21
N MET A 855 -30.49 25.84 -8.08
CA MET A 855 -29.37 26.78 -7.87
C MET A 855 -29.55 27.59 -6.58
N THR A 856 -30.78 28.00 -6.26
CA THR A 856 -31.11 28.70 -5.01
C THR A 856 -31.01 27.77 -3.79
N ALA A 857 -31.51 26.54 -3.88
CA ALA A 857 -31.40 25.58 -2.78
C ALA A 857 -29.94 25.24 -2.47
N VAL A 858 -29.11 24.99 -3.49
CA VAL A 858 -27.69 24.65 -3.34
C VAL A 858 -26.87 25.83 -2.80
N THR A 859 -26.93 26.99 -3.47
CA THR A 859 -26.14 28.15 -3.05
C THR A 859 -26.61 28.71 -1.71
N GLY A 860 -27.90 28.66 -1.42
CA GLY A 860 -28.46 29.08 -0.13
C GLY A 860 -28.06 28.16 1.01
N LEU A 861 -28.18 26.84 0.83
CA LEU A 861 -27.85 25.87 1.88
C LEU A 861 -26.37 25.94 2.29
N GLY A 862 -25.45 26.03 1.34
CA GLY A 862 -24.02 26.20 1.64
C GLY A 862 -23.72 27.52 2.37
N ARG A 863 -24.41 28.60 2.00
CA ARG A 863 -24.30 29.91 2.70
C ARG A 863 -24.91 29.89 4.10
N ARG A 864 -25.98 29.13 4.36
CA ARG A 864 -26.52 28.94 5.73
C ARG A 864 -25.59 28.09 6.60
N ALA A 865 -24.97 27.05 6.03
CA ALA A 865 -23.96 26.25 6.73
C ALA A 865 -22.70 27.07 7.09
N LEU A 866 -22.22 27.95 6.19
CA LEU A 866 -21.17 28.92 6.51
C LEU A 866 -21.60 29.91 7.60
N SER A 867 -22.87 30.35 7.61
CA SER A 867 -23.36 31.22 8.68
C SER A 867 -23.39 30.55 10.06
N ASP A 868 -23.58 29.23 10.15
CA ASP A 868 -23.45 28.52 11.43
C ASP A 868 -21.98 28.44 11.84
N LEU A 869 -21.07 28.07 10.92
CA LEU A 869 -19.63 28.03 11.18
C LEU A 869 -19.10 29.38 11.67
N PHE A 870 -19.46 30.49 11.00
CA PHE A 870 -19.13 31.84 11.45
C PHE A 870 -19.76 32.15 12.82
N GLY A 871 -20.99 31.70 13.06
CA GLY A 871 -21.65 31.81 14.36
C GLY A 871 -20.89 31.11 15.48
N ILE A 872 -20.43 29.87 15.27
CA ILE A 872 -19.62 29.12 16.25
C ILE A 872 -18.26 29.80 16.45
N THR A 873 -17.57 30.16 15.37
CA THR A 873 -16.26 30.82 15.40
C THR A 873 -16.30 32.18 16.11
N ALA A 874 -17.38 32.95 15.91
CA ALA A 874 -17.58 34.26 16.55
C ALA A 874 -17.96 34.13 18.03
N ARG A 875 -18.76 33.12 18.42
CA ARG A 875 -19.07 32.82 19.83
C ARG A 875 -17.81 32.42 20.59
N ASN A 876 -17.04 31.48 20.04
CA ASN A 876 -15.87 30.88 20.68
C ASN A 876 -14.57 31.69 20.46
N ARG A 877 -14.66 32.92 19.90
CA ARG A 877 -13.52 33.73 19.39
C ARG A 877 -12.38 33.88 20.40
N LEU A 878 -12.69 34.19 21.67
CA LEU A 878 -11.68 34.45 22.70
C LEU A 878 -11.00 33.17 23.18
N GLU A 879 -11.75 32.08 23.28
CA GLU A 879 -11.26 30.77 23.69
C GLU A 879 -10.35 30.18 22.61
N LEU A 880 -10.78 30.25 21.34
CA LEU A 880 -9.98 29.83 20.17
C LEU A 880 -8.68 30.65 20.02
N LEU A 881 -8.73 31.99 20.21
CA LEU A 881 -7.52 32.81 20.22
C LEU A 881 -6.56 32.43 21.35
N SER A 882 -7.08 32.15 22.55
CA SER A 882 -6.28 31.75 23.70
C SER A 882 -5.61 30.39 23.46
N TYR A 883 -6.37 29.40 23.01
CA TYR A 883 -5.90 28.07 22.62
C TYR A 883 -4.78 28.15 21.58
N LEU A 884 -5.01 28.85 20.46
CA LEU A 884 -4.01 29.01 19.41
C LEU A 884 -2.78 29.80 19.87
N SER A 885 -2.93 30.83 20.71
CA SER A 885 -1.80 31.58 21.28
C SER A 885 -0.91 30.69 22.14
N ASN A 886 -1.53 29.83 22.98
CA ASN A 886 -0.83 28.90 23.86
C ASN A 886 -0.10 27.79 23.07
N ILE A 887 -0.67 27.31 21.96
CA ILE A 887 -0.01 26.36 21.04
C ILE A 887 1.25 27.00 20.42
N ILE A 888 1.13 28.23 19.92
CA ILE A 888 2.26 28.91 19.27
C ILE A 888 3.36 29.23 20.30
N ALA A 889 2.99 29.67 21.51
CA ALA A 889 3.94 29.94 22.60
C ALA A 889 4.79 28.72 22.99
N LYS A 890 4.19 27.51 22.92
CA LYS A 890 4.88 26.24 23.17
C LYS A 890 5.83 25.83 22.04
N LYS A 891 5.55 26.18 20.78
CA LYS A 891 6.46 25.95 19.63
C LYS A 891 7.51 27.09 19.47
N ARG A 892 7.27 28.28 20.03
CA ARG A 892 8.04 29.52 19.76
C ARG A 892 8.16 30.43 20.99
N HIS A 893 9.14 30.15 21.84
CA HIS A 893 9.45 30.94 23.04
C HIS A 893 10.13 32.29 22.74
N ASP A 894 10.46 32.56 21.48
CA ASP A 894 11.09 33.79 20.97
C ASP A 894 10.10 34.94 20.70
N LEU A 895 8.79 34.67 20.81
CA LEU A 895 7.73 35.62 20.44
C LEU A 895 7.15 36.34 21.66
N THR A 896 6.88 37.63 21.51
CA THR A 896 6.16 38.42 22.51
C THR A 896 4.68 37.98 22.60
N PRO A 897 3.99 38.22 23.73
CA PRO A 897 2.56 37.94 23.87
C PRO A 897 1.69 38.57 22.76
N ARG A 898 2.12 39.73 22.23
CA ARG A 898 1.47 40.40 21.10
C ARG A 898 1.59 39.59 19.81
N GLU A 899 2.81 39.19 19.43
CA GLU A 899 3.06 38.38 18.22
C GLU A 899 2.39 37.01 18.30
N LEU A 900 2.27 36.45 19.52
CA LEU A 900 1.53 35.21 19.77
C LEU A 900 0.03 35.38 19.46
N THR A 901 -0.61 36.45 19.96
CA THR A 901 -2.01 36.74 19.63
C THR A 901 -2.21 37.09 18.15
N GLU A 902 -1.29 37.85 17.53
CA GLU A 902 -1.35 38.19 16.10
C GLU A 902 -1.24 36.94 15.22
N ARG A 903 -0.37 35.97 15.54
CA ARG A 903 -0.29 34.69 14.80
C ARG A 903 -1.44 33.73 15.13
N ALA A 904 -1.96 33.74 16.35
CA ALA A 904 -3.15 32.97 16.72
C ALA A 904 -4.36 33.42 15.90
N ALA A 905 -4.55 34.74 15.80
CA ALA A 905 -5.56 35.35 14.97
C ALA A 905 -5.38 35.02 13.48
N ALA A 906 -4.15 35.12 12.94
CA ALA A 906 -3.85 34.72 11.57
C ALA A 906 -4.15 33.23 11.30
N THR A 907 -3.96 32.35 12.29
CA THR A 907 -4.27 30.92 12.19
C THR A 907 -5.78 30.66 12.20
N LEU A 908 -6.54 31.32 13.08
CA LEU A 908 -8.02 31.26 13.10
C LEU A 908 -8.63 31.77 11.78
N VAL A 909 -8.07 32.86 11.24
CA VAL A 909 -8.44 33.42 9.94
C VAL A 909 -8.10 32.45 8.79
N MET A 910 -6.95 31.79 8.81
CA MET A 910 -6.56 30.78 7.82
C MET A 910 -7.50 29.57 7.80
N ILE A 911 -7.83 29.01 8.97
CA ILE A 911 -8.77 27.87 9.10
C ILE A 911 -10.15 28.26 8.56
N THR A 912 -10.64 29.46 8.91
CA THR A 912 -11.93 29.96 8.42
C THR A 912 -11.89 30.25 6.90
N GLU A 913 -10.76 30.71 6.37
CA GLU A 913 -10.53 30.87 4.92
C GLU A 913 -10.63 29.54 4.18
N MET A 914 -9.98 28.49 4.68
CA MET A 914 -10.03 27.14 4.09
C MET A 914 -11.46 26.58 4.07
N ALA A 915 -12.23 26.76 5.14
CA ALA A 915 -13.63 26.32 5.19
C ALA A 915 -14.55 27.08 4.20
N VAL A 916 -14.33 28.39 4.01
CA VAL A 916 -15.07 29.16 2.99
C VAL A 916 -14.65 28.74 1.59
N PHE A 917 -13.35 28.59 1.33
CA PHE A 917 -12.83 28.10 0.05
C PHE A 917 -13.44 26.74 -0.31
N GLY A 918 -13.34 25.76 0.60
CA GLY A 918 -13.92 24.44 0.44
C GLY A 918 -15.42 24.48 0.13
N MET A 919 -16.22 25.26 0.86
CA MET A 919 -17.66 25.39 0.57
C MET A 919 -17.94 26.01 -0.80
N ILE A 920 -17.22 27.08 -1.19
CA ILE A 920 -17.41 27.72 -2.50
C ILE A 920 -17.15 26.71 -3.63
N VAL A 921 -16.02 26.00 -3.56
CA VAL A 921 -15.66 25.07 -4.63
C VAL A 921 -16.55 23.82 -4.60
N ARG A 922 -16.94 23.32 -3.42
CA ARG A 922 -17.92 22.25 -3.22
C ARG A 922 -19.27 22.57 -3.85
N ILE A 923 -19.73 23.83 -3.77
CA ILE A 923 -20.92 24.31 -4.50
C ILE A 923 -20.68 24.22 -6.02
N THR A 924 -19.54 24.72 -6.51
CA THR A 924 -19.27 24.76 -7.96
C THR A 924 -19.19 23.37 -8.59
N TYR A 925 -18.34 22.46 -8.10
CA TYR A 925 -18.27 21.07 -8.59
C TYR A 925 -19.62 20.35 -8.54
N SER A 926 -20.45 20.64 -7.53
CA SER A 926 -21.77 20.02 -7.42
C SER A 926 -22.69 20.42 -8.57
N ILE A 927 -22.77 21.71 -8.94
CA ILE A 927 -23.73 22.20 -9.96
C ILE A 927 -23.14 22.40 -11.36
N GLY A 928 -21.82 22.47 -11.51
CA GLY A 928 -21.11 22.95 -12.69
C GLY A 928 -21.27 22.10 -13.96
N SER A 929 -21.69 22.74 -15.06
CA SER A 929 -21.68 22.18 -16.41
C SER A 929 -21.78 23.28 -17.47
N GLU A 930 -20.93 23.23 -18.49
CA GLU A 930 -20.95 24.13 -19.66
C GLU A 930 -22.35 24.20 -20.33
N ARG A 931 -23.12 23.10 -20.29
CA ARG A 931 -24.51 23.01 -20.79
C ARG A 931 -25.49 23.98 -20.10
N LEU A 932 -25.10 24.56 -18.97
CA LEU A 932 -25.92 25.43 -18.13
C LEU A 932 -25.45 26.89 -18.14
N THR A 933 -24.44 27.26 -18.94
CA THR A 933 -23.91 28.63 -19.11
C THR A 933 -25.01 29.71 -19.07
N ALA A 934 -25.91 29.72 -20.05
CA ALA A 934 -26.98 30.71 -20.15
C ALA A 934 -28.04 30.63 -19.02
N SER A 935 -28.03 29.58 -18.20
CA SER A 935 -28.80 29.51 -16.96
C SER A 935 -28.06 30.21 -15.81
N TYR A 936 -26.74 30.04 -15.70
CA TYR A 936 -25.90 30.73 -14.72
C TYR A 936 -25.80 32.23 -15.01
N ASP A 937 -25.50 32.63 -16.26
CA ASP A 937 -25.33 34.05 -16.65
C ASP A 937 -26.53 34.88 -16.20
N ARG A 938 -27.74 34.38 -16.49
CA ARG A 938 -29.00 34.99 -16.07
C ARG A 938 -29.19 34.94 -14.55
N TYR A 939 -28.98 33.78 -13.93
CA TYR A 939 -29.24 33.58 -12.50
C TYR A 939 -28.32 34.46 -11.63
N PHE A 940 -27.01 34.48 -11.90
CA PHE A 940 -26.05 35.24 -11.12
C PHE A 940 -25.99 36.74 -11.47
N ALA A 941 -26.47 37.16 -12.65
CA ALA A 941 -26.63 38.59 -12.94
C ALA A 941 -27.63 39.29 -12.00
N GLU A 942 -28.57 38.55 -11.42
CA GLU A 942 -29.55 39.05 -10.44
C GLU A 942 -29.04 38.98 -8.98
N GLN A 943 -27.80 38.51 -8.73
CA GLN A 943 -27.25 38.23 -7.38
C GLN A 943 -26.01 39.09 -7.06
N PRO A 944 -26.18 40.30 -6.49
CA PRO A 944 -25.10 41.26 -6.31
C PRO A 944 -24.09 40.92 -5.19
N GLU A 945 -24.38 39.95 -4.32
CA GLU A 945 -23.59 39.67 -3.11
C GLU A 945 -22.15 39.21 -3.43
N PRO A 946 -21.14 39.60 -2.61
CA PRO A 946 -19.75 39.18 -2.79
C PRO A 946 -19.57 37.67 -2.91
N VAL A 947 -20.28 36.91 -2.06
CA VAL A 947 -20.28 35.44 -2.08
C VAL A 947 -20.87 34.85 -3.36
N MET A 948 -21.93 35.45 -3.92
CA MET A 948 -22.58 34.95 -5.13
C MET A 948 -21.71 35.25 -6.36
N ARG A 949 -21.08 36.43 -6.41
CA ARG A 949 -20.09 36.76 -7.46
C ARG A 949 -18.82 35.91 -7.35
N LEU A 950 -18.42 35.49 -6.14
CA LEU A 950 -17.31 34.56 -5.92
C LEU A 950 -17.66 33.14 -6.40
N VAL A 951 -18.86 32.61 -6.09
CA VAL A 951 -19.37 31.35 -6.65
C VAL A 951 -19.43 31.42 -8.18
N HIS A 952 -19.96 32.51 -8.75
CA HIS A 952 -20.03 32.68 -10.20
C HIS A 952 -18.63 32.70 -10.86
N THR A 953 -17.68 33.42 -10.26
CA THR A 953 -16.30 33.47 -10.78
C THR A 953 -15.60 32.12 -10.64
N SER A 954 -15.84 31.37 -9.54
CA SER A 954 -15.34 30.00 -9.40
C SER A 954 -15.95 29.05 -10.42
N LEU A 955 -17.26 29.15 -10.70
CA LEU A 955 -17.92 28.34 -11.75
C LEU A 955 -17.24 28.57 -13.11
N HIS A 956 -16.96 29.82 -13.46
CA HIS A 956 -16.29 30.17 -14.71
C HIS A 956 -14.78 29.85 -14.73
N LEU A 957 -14.12 29.77 -13.59
CA LEU A 957 -12.74 29.27 -13.50
C LEU A 957 -12.68 27.74 -13.61
N ASP A 958 -13.68 27.04 -13.08
CA ASP A 958 -13.59 25.59 -12.86
C ASP A 958 -14.27 24.76 -13.96
N HIS A 959 -15.15 25.36 -14.77
CA HIS A 959 -16.06 24.63 -15.67
C HIS A 959 -16.19 25.18 -17.10
N PHE A 960 -15.26 26.04 -17.54
CA PHE A 960 -15.32 26.70 -18.85
C PHE A 960 -13.95 26.71 -19.55
N GLU A 961 -13.94 26.53 -20.87
CA GLU A 961 -12.72 26.42 -21.69
C GLU A 961 -11.89 27.72 -21.74
N HIS A 962 -12.52 28.88 -21.51
CA HIS A 962 -11.89 30.19 -21.64
C HIS A 962 -11.79 30.88 -20.28
N PHE A 963 -10.57 31.27 -19.87
CA PHE A 963 -10.34 31.95 -18.59
C PHE A 963 -11.17 33.25 -18.47
N PRO A 964 -11.97 33.44 -17.41
CA PRO A 964 -12.92 34.54 -17.29
C PRO A 964 -12.25 35.85 -16.82
N GLU A 965 -11.34 36.40 -17.63
CA GLU A 965 -10.52 37.57 -17.27
C GLU A 965 -11.37 38.79 -16.85
N THR A 966 -12.55 38.97 -17.45
CA THR A 966 -13.50 40.04 -17.11
C THR A 966 -14.09 39.85 -15.71
N LEU A 967 -14.66 38.68 -15.39
CA LEU A 967 -15.26 38.42 -14.07
C LEU A 967 -14.22 38.52 -12.95
N VAL A 968 -13.02 37.98 -13.17
CA VAL A 968 -11.91 38.06 -12.21
C VAL A 968 -11.49 39.52 -11.97
N LYS A 969 -11.39 40.35 -13.02
CA LYS A 969 -11.11 41.79 -12.90
C LYS A 969 -12.21 42.54 -12.14
N GLU A 970 -13.47 42.34 -12.49
CA GLU A 970 -14.59 43.02 -11.87
C GLU A 970 -14.77 42.63 -10.40
N LEU A 971 -14.55 41.36 -10.05
CA LEU A 971 -14.61 40.90 -8.67
C LEU A 971 -13.42 41.43 -7.86
N ALA A 972 -12.21 41.37 -8.40
CA ALA A 972 -11.01 41.92 -7.76
C ALA A 972 -11.13 43.44 -7.52
N ALA A 973 -11.66 44.19 -8.48
CA ALA A 973 -11.90 45.62 -8.36
C ALA A 973 -13.00 45.94 -7.31
N ALA A 974 -14.14 45.25 -7.37
CA ALA A 974 -15.25 45.48 -6.45
C ALA A 974 -14.95 45.04 -5.01
N MET A 975 -14.08 44.05 -4.81
CA MET A 975 -13.80 43.43 -3.50
C MET A 975 -12.41 43.74 -2.94
N HIS A 976 -11.68 44.71 -3.50
CA HIS A 976 -10.38 45.15 -2.91
C HIS A 976 -10.56 45.70 -1.47
N GLY A 977 -11.76 46.17 -1.10
CA GLY A 977 -12.11 46.54 0.28
C GLY A 977 -12.38 45.36 1.22
N ASN A 978 -12.31 44.11 0.74
CA ASN A 978 -12.66 42.90 1.47
C ASN A 978 -11.50 41.87 1.42
N PRO A 979 -10.56 41.93 2.38
CA PRO A 979 -9.35 41.13 2.36
C PRO A 979 -9.57 39.62 2.26
N LEU A 980 -10.65 39.11 2.88
CA LEU A 980 -11.07 37.71 2.79
C LEU A 980 -11.44 37.31 1.36
N VAL A 981 -12.41 37.99 0.74
CA VAL A 981 -12.90 37.66 -0.61
C VAL A 981 -11.80 37.84 -1.67
N PHE A 982 -10.93 38.84 -1.51
CA PHE A 982 -9.76 39.00 -2.37
C PHE A 982 -8.76 37.85 -2.21
N CYS A 983 -8.56 37.34 -0.99
CA CYS A 983 -7.69 36.17 -0.75
C CYS A 983 -8.27 34.89 -1.37
N LEU A 984 -9.58 34.66 -1.22
CA LEU A 984 -10.28 33.52 -1.80
C LEU A 984 -10.24 33.57 -3.34
N LEU A 985 -10.48 34.72 -3.96
CA LEU A 985 -10.30 34.88 -5.42
C LEU A 985 -8.86 34.61 -5.84
N ARG A 986 -7.86 35.07 -5.08
CA ARG A 986 -6.45 34.78 -5.33
C ARG A 986 -6.15 33.27 -5.24
N GLN A 987 -6.71 32.57 -4.26
CA GLN A 987 -6.61 31.11 -4.13
C GLN A 987 -7.28 30.39 -5.31
N LEU A 988 -8.45 30.86 -5.79
CA LEU A 988 -9.19 30.31 -6.94
C LEU A 988 -8.49 30.55 -8.30
N VAL A 989 -7.82 31.68 -8.48
CA VAL A 989 -7.05 31.96 -9.70
C VAL A 989 -5.69 31.26 -9.69
N VAL A 990 -5.08 31.08 -8.52
CA VAL A 990 -3.94 30.18 -8.33
C VAL A 990 -4.36 28.74 -8.69
N ARG A 991 -5.38 28.20 -8.02
CA ARG A 991 -6.07 26.91 -8.28
C ARG A 991 -6.11 26.52 -9.75
N HIS A 992 -6.83 27.29 -10.57
CA HIS A 992 -7.06 26.99 -11.98
C HIS A 992 -5.76 26.64 -12.74
N PHE A 993 -4.65 27.30 -12.40
CA PHE A 993 -3.37 27.14 -13.06
C PHE A 993 -2.59 25.84 -12.77
N HIS A 994 -3.04 24.95 -11.88
CA HIS A 994 -2.52 23.56 -11.77
C HIS A 994 -3.17 22.60 -12.74
N ILE A 995 -4.47 22.79 -12.94
CA ILE A 995 -5.37 21.80 -13.53
C ILE A 995 -5.41 22.00 -15.04
N PHE A 996 -5.29 23.26 -15.47
CA PHE A 996 -5.49 23.72 -16.84
C PHE A 996 -4.26 24.50 -17.35
N PRO A 997 -3.88 24.29 -18.63
CA PRO A 997 -2.91 25.13 -19.32
C PRO A 997 -3.36 26.59 -19.40
N ALA A 998 -2.45 27.54 -19.19
CA ALA A 998 -2.72 28.95 -19.48
C ALA A 998 -1.44 29.72 -19.86
N ASP A 999 -1.57 30.66 -20.80
CA ASP A 999 -0.47 31.48 -21.33
C ASP A 999 0.30 32.21 -20.22
N TYR A 1000 1.63 32.14 -20.27
CA TYR A 1000 2.54 32.90 -19.40
C TYR A 1000 2.17 34.39 -19.33
N ARG A 1001 1.72 35.00 -20.43
CA ARG A 1001 1.29 36.41 -20.48
C ARG A 1001 -0.01 36.68 -19.72
N LEU A 1002 -0.88 35.67 -19.60
CA LEU A 1002 -2.09 35.74 -18.78
C LEU A 1002 -1.71 35.55 -17.30
N LYS A 1003 -0.87 34.54 -17.00
CA LYS A 1003 -0.37 34.26 -15.65
C LYS A 1003 0.40 35.44 -15.05
N GLN A 1004 1.31 36.07 -15.79
CA GLN A 1004 2.04 37.27 -15.33
C GLN A 1004 1.08 38.44 -15.04
N ARG A 1005 0.20 38.78 -15.99
CA ARG A 1005 -0.75 39.90 -15.87
C ARG A 1005 -1.68 39.77 -14.67
N LEU A 1006 -2.16 38.55 -14.42
CA LEU A 1006 -3.01 38.25 -13.26
C LEU A 1006 -2.22 38.16 -11.96
N GLY A 1007 -0.96 37.72 -12.00
CA GLY A 1007 -0.07 37.73 -10.85
C GLY A 1007 0.23 39.15 -10.34
N GLU A 1008 0.53 40.07 -11.25
CA GLU A 1008 0.67 41.50 -10.95
C GLU A 1008 -0.63 42.09 -10.36
N MET A 1009 -1.79 41.76 -10.95
CA MET A 1009 -3.10 42.26 -10.49
C MET A 1009 -3.53 41.71 -9.12
N LEU A 1010 -3.31 40.41 -8.87
CA LEU A 1010 -3.77 39.71 -7.66
C LEU A 1010 -2.70 39.59 -6.57
N LYS A 1011 -1.49 40.11 -6.79
CA LYS A 1011 -0.34 40.00 -5.86
C LYS A 1011 0.01 38.53 -5.58
N ILE A 1012 0.19 37.78 -6.68
CA ILE A 1012 0.79 36.44 -6.71
C ILE A 1012 2.22 36.63 -7.20
N ASP A 1013 3.20 36.13 -6.45
CA ASP A 1013 4.61 36.34 -6.72
C ASP A 1013 5.13 35.34 -7.77
N TYR A 1014 5.63 35.89 -8.87
CA TYR A 1014 6.23 35.16 -9.98
C TYR A 1014 7.71 35.51 -10.04
N GLN A 1015 8.59 34.55 -9.78
CA GLN A 1015 10.02 34.76 -10.01
C GLN A 1015 10.27 34.96 -11.51
N SER A 1016 10.61 36.19 -11.89
CA SER A 1016 10.81 36.57 -13.28
C SER A 1016 11.99 35.79 -13.87
N ILE A 1017 11.75 35.06 -14.97
CA ILE A 1017 12.81 34.34 -15.67
C ILE A 1017 13.85 35.35 -16.17
N SER A 1018 15.04 35.34 -15.56
CA SER A 1018 16.18 36.12 -16.02
C SER A 1018 16.81 35.45 -17.24
N VAL A 1019 16.09 35.48 -18.37
CA VAL A 1019 16.50 34.87 -19.65
C VAL A 1019 17.96 35.23 -19.94
N PRO A 1020 18.88 34.25 -20.00
CA PRO A 1020 20.29 34.51 -20.19
C PRO A 1020 20.51 35.34 -21.46
N ARG A 1021 21.27 36.44 -21.34
CA ARG A 1021 21.35 37.52 -22.33
C ARG A 1021 21.82 37.08 -23.74
N LYS A 1022 22.27 35.83 -23.90
CA LYS A 1022 22.67 35.19 -25.16
C LYS A 1022 21.48 34.75 -26.04
N GLU A 1023 20.37 34.29 -25.47
CA GLU A 1023 19.28 33.68 -26.26
C GLU A 1023 18.48 34.70 -27.07
N ARG A 1024 18.49 35.97 -26.68
CA ARG A 1024 17.91 37.08 -27.47
C ARG A 1024 18.57 37.30 -28.85
N GLN A 1025 19.71 36.65 -29.16
CA GLN A 1025 20.32 36.69 -30.48
C GLN A 1025 19.86 35.57 -31.43
N LEU A 1026 19.18 34.53 -30.94
CA LEU A 1026 18.70 33.41 -31.78
C LEU A 1026 17.26 33.59 -32.29
N ILE A 1027 16.55 34.63 -31.83
CA ILE A 1027 15.20 35.00 -32.29
C ILE A 1027 15.23 36.31 -33.11
N ARG A 1028 16.38 36.59 -33.75
CA ARG A 1028 16.62 37.70 -34.68
C ARG A 1028 17.63 37.32 -35.77
N ASN A 1029 17.32 36.28 -36.53
CA ASN A 1029 17.74 36.01 -37.90
C ASN A 1029 16.64 35.18 -38.57
#